data_AF-A0A1W1HAT8-F1
#
_entry.id   AF-A0A1W1HAT8-F1
#
_cell.length_a   1.000
_cell.length_b   1.000
_cell.length_c   1.000
_cell.angle_alpha   90.00
_cell.angle_beta   90.00
_cell.angle_gamma   90.00
#
_symmetry.space_group_name_H-M   'P 1'
#
loop_
_entity.id
_entity.type
_entity.pdbx_description
1 polymer ?
#
loop_
_entity_poly.entity_id
_entity_poly.type
_entity_poly.pdbx_seq_one_letter_code
_entity_poly.pdbx_strand_id
1 'polypeptide(L)'
;MKRKIVLRASFILAFVLLFNLPYAISQPITLVTIGDSLTAGDGDSQGIGGYPARVLSMLENLYPGSTLANLAISGDTTQDLVNKQLDEAVSNLNSAPAGNLKMVLVWIGSNDLFGLYASDVCSEYYSDIATCEEYEMGYSVDNLETILNALEETGATIHIALLDDQTLRPVIADASLRSDTFPGITEDEVSRMSTQLSHYNQQIKTLAATHGAGTVDFFNTTIFQNRSTLDHDGNHPNSAGYDAIAAIWYQAITGGNPDNGDDSDNPQDGDDSNDSGDITNNDPPRPSIFSGTHLTSLSTTSDQPLTISVSMHAGDMLNQNGELWVVYFTPDSRIISLAGDFTWKEGIFSVLSMPLISFSSIPVFSDRLTSTGTYSFYFAFDNIINGVPDFPLWIDGLSVEVTESEDPSDNNPDSGTSTDRLMPEDFDYLGAFLFPEGDEWSYSGHALAWYPQGNPEAGNSVAGESDDYGATYPGSLYTATHAHYGYAGEITIPAPVKGANITDLPRTNILKSPTDITGGMKDNCTYDPECIYRELDGLAYLPGINKIAWNLRDWYNAARFDQDSLGWSNPDMTNAAGVWHIGQRNRDDDTFHNAKTSNYLFNAPQSFATAWLEGKNLIAGNAREAGALGGSQGPTLIATAPWEDGNPPAASANLDAIALIYYPENYDCVWENQDVCIFPGYRAADQWNGGAWIESSSGTAILIAGRKGLGESCYGTPEECGNDTCVTSKGYHAYPYEPEIIFYDPQDLKAVRSGTKSPWEVLPYKVMSLEDITYNGVCSLMGAVAWDQEHGFLYITEKEINAIDDGIWGATVVHVWKIL
;
A
#
# COMPACT_ATOMS: atom_id res chain seq x y z
N MET A 1 82.40 -24.09 52.64
CA MET A 1 82.49 -23.24 51.43
C MET A 1 82.00 -24.04 50.23
N LYS A 2 80.68 -24.09 49.97
CA LYS A 2 80.12 -24.76 48.77
C LYS A 2 78.83 -24.08 48.32
N ARG A 3 78.68 -24.07 46.99
CA ARG A 3 77.80 -23.33 46.10
C ARG A 3 76.35 -23.84 46.04
N LYS A 4 75.39 -22.91 46.00
CA LYS A 4 74.40 -22.62 44.91
C LYS A 4 73.77 -23.79 44.11
N ILE A 5 72.42 -23.88 44.12
CA ILE A 5 71.44 -23.74 42.99
C ILE A 5 70.17 -24.65 43.11
N VAL A 6 69.02 -23.98 43.30
CA VAL A 6 67.67 -24.03 42.67
C VAL A 6 67.19 -25.32 41.93
N LEU A 7 65.98 -25.83 42.25
CA LEU A 7 64.77 -25.86 41.36
C LEU A 7 63.53 -26.56 41.99
N ARG A 8 62.40 -25.82 41.99
CA ARG A 8 60.98 -26.16 41.80
C ARG A 8 60.40 -27.50 42.33
N ALA A 9 59.47 -27.37 43.30
CA ALA A 9 58.44 -28.36 43.62
C ALA A 9 57.06 -27.79 43.25
N SER A 10 56.51 -28.24 42.11
CA SER A 10 55.10 -28.08 41.74
C SER A 10 54.76 -29.18 40.74
N PHE A 11 54.67 -30.41 41.26
CA PHE A 11 54.18 -31.60 40.57
C PHE A 11 53.45 -32.39 41.64
N ILE A 12 52.14 -32.14 41.79
CA ILE A 12 51.06 -32.96 42.34
C ILE A 12 49.86 -32.00 42.47
N LEU A 13 49.37 -31.51 41.32
CA LEU A 13 48.03 -30.93 41.15
C LEU A 13 47.70 -30.81 39.65
N ALA A 14 47.94 -31.88 38.88
CA ALA A 14 47.76 -31.87 37.42
C ALA A 14 47.02 -33.11 36.90
N PHE A 15 46.20 -33.77 37.75
CA PHE A 15 45.49 -34.99 37.34
C PHE A 15 44.01 -35.06 37.75
N VAL A 16 43.42 -33.99 38.30
CA VAL A 16 41.97 -33.92 38.64
C VAL A 16 41.31 -32.61 38.16
N LEU A 17 41.92 -31.90 37.20
CA LEU A 17 41.39 -30.62 36.66
C LEU A 17 41.23 -30.65 35.12
N LEU A 18 40.92 -31.83 34.56
CA LEU A 18 40.68 -32.02 33.12
C LEU A 18 39.25 -32.46 32.77
N PHE A 19 38.32 -32.46 33.72
CA PHE A 19 36.90 -32.69 33.45
C PHE A 19 36.06 -31.71 34.28
N ASN A 20 35.97 -30.46 33.80
CA ASN A 20 34.90 -29.49 34.08
C ASN A 20 35.27 -28.17 33.35
N LEU A 21 35.55 -28.26 32.05
CA LEU A 21 35.24 -27.13 31.19
C LEU A 21 33.71 -27.16 31.06
N PRO A 22 32.96 -26.11 31.42
CA PRO A 22 31.60 -26.01 30.90
C PRO A 22 31.76 -26.04 29.37
N TYR A 23 31.25 -27.10 28.74
CA TYR A 23 30.95 -27.02 27.31
C TYR A 23 30.11 -25.75 27.17
N ALA A 24 30.62 -24.75 26.44
CA ALA A 24 29.77 -23.69 25.96
C ALA A 24 28.68 -24.40 25.14
N ILE A 25 27.48 -24.50 25.69
CA ILE A 25 26.36 -25.08 24.98
C ILE A 25 26.07 -24.07 23.88
N SER A 26 26.40 -24.46 22.66
CA SER A 26 26.13 -23.63 21.49
C SER A 26 24.61 -23.41 21.38
N GLN A 27 24.20 -22.18 21.06
CA GLN A 27 22.80 -21.79 21.02
C GLN A 27 22.08 -22.50 19.87
N PRO A 28 20.92 -23.16 20.09
CA PRO A 28 20.19 -23.80 19.01
C PRO A 28 19.74 -22.81 17.93
N ILE A 29 19.52 -23.28 16.70
CA ILE A 29 19.00 -22.46 15.59
C ILE A 29 17.53 -22.82 15.35
N THR A 30 16.66 -21.82 15.28
CA THR A 30 15.36 -21.92 14.63
C THR A 30 15.55 -21.62 13.15
N LEU A 31 15.63 -22.68 12.33
CA LEU A 31 15.86 -22.61 10.90
C LEU A 31 14.51 -22.66 10.16
N VAL A 32 14.24 -21.66 9.34
CA VAL A 32 13.11 -21.63 8.40
C VAL A 32 13.65 -21.73 6.98
N THR A 33 13.00 -22.51 6.12
CA THR A 33 13.34 -22.55 4.69
C THR A 33 12.10 -22.30 3.85
N ILE A 34 12.19 -21.37 2.91
CA ILE A 34 11.13 -20.99 1.98
C ILE A 34 11.66 -21.06 0.55
N GLY A 35 10.78 -21.38 -0.40
CA GLY A 35 11.19 -21.58 -1.79
C GLY A 35 10.27 -22.50 -2.58
N ASP A 36 10.81 -23.02 -3.67
CA ASP A 36 10.11 -23.90 -4.61
C ASP A 36 10.46 -25.40 -4.39
N SER A 37 10.35 -26.20 -5.46
CA SER A 37 10.62 -27.64 -5.45
C SER A 37 12.05 -28.00 -5.04
N LEU A 38 13.03 -27.13 -5.28
CA LEU A 38 14.42 -27.35 -4.84
C LEU A 38 14.54 -27.33 -3.32
N THR A 39 13.73 -26.51 -2.67
CA THR A 39 13.69 -26.41 -1.20
C THR A 39 12.72 -27.44 -0.60
N ALA A 40 11.62 -27.75 -1.28
CA ALA A 40 10.71 -28.83 -0.90
C ALA A 40 11.41 -30.21 -0.91
N GLY A 41 12.40 -30.38 -1.80
CA GLY A 41 13.24 -31.58 -1.87
C GLY A 41 12.85 -32.56 -2.97
N ASP A 42 12.21 -32.09 -4.04
CA ASP A 42 11.80 -32.92 -5.17
C ASP A 42 13.01 -33.63 -5.79
N GLY A 43 12.84 -34.91 -6.16
CA GLY A 43 13.93 -35.75 -6.68
C GLY A 43 14.80 -36.45 -5.62
N ASP A 44 14.63 -36.15 -4.32
CA ASP A 44 15.36 -36.83 -3.24
C ASP A 44 14.87 -38.28 -3.07
N SER A 45 15.50 -39.22 -3.79
CA SER A 45 15.12 -40.64 -3.79
C SER A 45 15.26 -41.34 -2.43
N GLN A 46 16.00 -40.76 -1.50
CA GLN A 46 16.10 -41.24 -0.11
C GLN A 46 14.97 -40.70 0.80
N GLY A 47 14.18 -39.73 0.35
CA GLY A 47 13.07 -39.16 1.10
C GLY A 47 13.47 -38.50 2.42
N ILE A 48 14.68 -37.93 2.48
CA ILE A 48 15.22 -37.26 3.67
C ILE A 48 14.60 -35.86 3.83
N GLY A 49 14.06 -35.30 2.74
CA GLY A 49 13.43 -33.97 2.72
C GLY A 49 14.35 -32.90 2.15
N GLY A 50 15.08 -33.23 1.09
CA GLY A 50 15.91 -32.27 0.35
C GLY A 50 17.13 -31.77 1.13
N TYR A 51 17.63 -30.59 0.76
CA TYR A 51 18.73 -29.95 1.48
C TYR A 51 18.35 -29.45 2.89
N PRO A 52 17.13 -28.96 3.19
CA PRO A 52 16.84 -28.40 4.52
C PRO A 52 17.05 -29.39 5.66
N ALA A 53 16.56 -30.63 5.51
CA ALA A 53 16.73 -31.68 6.51
C ALA A 53 18.19 -32.12 6.69
N ARG A 54 18.98 -32.09 5.60
CA ARG A 54 20.42 -32.39 5.63
C ARG A 54 21.20 -31.28 6.34
N VAL A 55 20.91 -30.01 6.05
CA VAL A 55 21.49 -28.86 6.73
C VAL A 55 21.20 -28.92 8.23
N LEU A 56 19.94 -29.17 8.64
CA LEU A 56 19.60 -29.34 10.06
C LEU A 56 20.45 -30.44 10.72
N SER A 57 20.55 -31.60 10.07
CA SER A 57 21.35 -32.73 10.58
C SER A 57 22.83 -32.38 10.73
N MET A 58 23.39 -31.55 9.85
CA MET A 58 24.76 -31.06 9.95
C MET A 58 24.91 -30.05 11.10
N LEU A 59 23.95 -29.13 11.25
CA LEU A 59 23.93 -28.10 12.30
C LEU A 59 23.83 -28.69 13.70
N GLU A 60 23.14 -29.81 13.92
CA GLU A 60 23.00 -30.46 15.24
C GLU A 60 24.35 -30.76 15.93
N ASN A 61 25.45 -30.90 15.17
CA ASN A 61 26.78 -31.10 15.76
C ASN A 61 27.34 -29.82 16.40
N LEU A 62 27.09 -28.66 15.79
CA LEU A 62 27.58 -27.36 16.24
C LEU A 62 26.55 -26.60 17.07
N TYR A 63 25.25 -26.83 16.86
CA TYR A 63 24.11 -26.13 17.43
C TYR A 63 23.05 -27.17 17.87
N PRO A 64 23.32 -27.95 18.93
CA PRO A 64 22.46 -29.06 19.32
C PRO A 64 21.07 -28.56 19.76
N GLY A 65 20.01 -29.22 19.28
CA GLY A 65 18.63 -28.85 19.56
C GLY A 65 18.03 -27.82 18.61
N SER A 66 18.65 -27.63 17.44
CA SER A 66 18.12 -26.79 16.37
C SER A 66 16.82 -27.38 15.81
N THR A 67 15.96 -26.54 15.26
CA THR A 67 14.67 -26.93 14.70
C THR A 67 14.53 -26.45 13.27
N LEU A 68 13.76 -27.16 12.46
CA LEU A 68 13.48 -26.81 11.07
C LEU A 68 11.96 -26.64 10.84
N ALA A 69 11.58 -25.54 10.20
CA ALA A 69 10.31 -25.38 9.51
C ALA A 69 10.57 -25.22 8.00
N ASN A 70 10.33 -26.27 7.22
CA ASN A 70 10.39 -26.20 5.75
C ASN A 70 9.00 -25.89 5.20
N LEU A 71 8.83 -24.68 4.68
CA LEU A 71 7.56 -24.16 4.17
C LEU A 71 7.52 -24.13 2.63
N ALA A 72 8.57 -24.59 1.97
CA ALA A 72 8.67 -24.58 0.52
C ALA A 72 7.61 -25.46 -0.15
N ILE A 73 7.08 -25.00 -1.28
CA ILE A 73 6.02 -25.66 -2.03
C ILE A 73 6.49 -25.84 -3.48
N SER A 74 6.42 -27.08 -3.97
CA SER A 74 6.80 -27.39 -5.35
C SER A 74 5.96 -26.63 -6.37
N GLY A 75 6.63 -25.96 -7.31
CA GLY A 75 6.00 -25.20 -8.38
C GLY A 75 5.70 -23.74 -8.06
N ASP A 76 5.89 -23.29 -6.82
CA ASP A 76 5.65 -21.90 -6.45
C ASP A 76 6.61 -20.93 -7.17
N THR A 77 6.05 -19.81 -7.61
CA THR A 77 6.76 -18.60 -8.08
C THR A 77 7.12 -17.69 -6.91
N THR A 78 7.83 -16.58 -7.16
CA THR A 78 8.06 -15.53 -6.15
C THR A 78 6.75 -14.97 -5.60
N GLN A 79 5.75 -14.77 -6.45
CA GLN A 79 4.42 -14.28 -6.07
C GLN A 79 3.69 -15.27 -5.17
N ASP A 80 3.77 -16.56 -5.50
CA ASP A 80 3.17 -17.61 -4.68
C ASP A 80 3.82 -17.68 -3.29
N LEU A 81 5.15 -17.53 -3.22
CA LEU A 81 5.87 -17.53 -1.95
C LEU A 81 5.39 -16.39 -1.04
N VAL A 82 5.23 -15.18 -1.58
CA VAL A 82 4.65 -14.03 -0.85
C VAL A 82 3.28 -14.40 -0.30
N ASN A 83 2.42 -14.98 -1.14
CA ASN A 83 1.02 -15.24 -0.79
C ASN A 83 0.82 -16.45 0.16
N LYS A 84 1.71 -17.45 0.10
CA LYS A 84 1.49 -18.76 0.74
C LYS A 84 2.49 -19.09 1.85
N GLN A 85 3.72 -18.58 1.78
CA GLN A 85 4.81 -19.02 2.65
C GLN A 85 5.31 -17.91 3.59
N LEU A 86 5.29 -16.65 3.15
CA LEU A 86 5.96 -15.54 3.83
C LEU A 86 5.41 -15.26 5.24
N ASP A 87 4.10 -15.19 5.39
CA ASP A 87 3.45 -14.94 6.70
C ASP A 87 3.77 -16.03 7.72
N GLU A 88 3.73 -17.30 7.30
CA GLU A 88 4.08 -18.42 8.19
C GLU A 88 5.58 -18.44 8.52
N ALA A 89 6.44 -18.06 7.57
CA ALA A 89 7.88 -17.92 7.81
C ALA A 89 8.15 -16.84 8.87
N VAL A 90 7.55 -15.66 8.73
CA VAL A 90 7.65 -14.55 9.68
C VAL A 90 7.12 -14.97 11.05
N SER A 91 5.97 -15.65 11.10
CA SER A 91 5.38 -16.17 12.33
C SER A 91 6.29 -17.17 13.05
N ASN A 92 6.89 -18.11 12.32
CA ASN A 92 7.82 -19.10 12.87
C ASN A 92 9.10 -18.44 13.42
N LEU A 93 9.64 -17.44 12.73
CA LEU A 93 10.81 -16.68 13.18
C LEU A 93 10.50 -15.82 14.40
N ASN A 94 9.34 -15.17 14.44
CA ASN A 94 8.91 -14.35 15.58
C ASN A 94 8.57 -15.20 16.81
N SER A 95 8.09 -16.43 16.61
CA SER A 95 7.79 -17.38 17.68
C SER A 95 9.01 -18.19 18.14
N ALA A 96 10.20 -17.93 17.59
CA ALA A 96 11.42 -18.62 17.98
C ALA A 96 11.68 -18.48 19.49
N PRO A 97 12.09 -19.56 20.19
CA PRO A 97 12.44 -19.49 21.60
C PRO A 97 13.51 -18.42 21.85
N ALA A 98 13.40 -17.65 22.94
CA ALA A 98 14.26 -16.50 23.24
C ALA A 98 15.78 -16.80 23.35
N GLY A 99 16.18 -18.08 23.39
CA GLY A 99 17.58 -18.52 23.39
C GLY A 99 18.08 -19.10 22.07
N ASN A 100 17.22 -19.16 21.04
CA ASN A 100 17.57 -19.68 19.73
C ASN A 100 18.02 -18.54 18.79
N LEU A 101 19.00 -18.84 17.95
CA LEU A 101 19.32 -18.01 16.78
C LEU A 101 18.21 -18.15 15.74
N LYS A 102 17.81 -17.06 15.09
CA LYS A 102 16.81 -17.07 14.02
C LYS A 102 17.52 -17.07 12.67
N MET A 103 17.18 -18.00 11.79
CA MET A 103 17.79 -18.08 10.47
C MET A 103 16.77 -18.49 9.41
N VAL A 104 16.87 -17.88 8.24
CA VAL A 104 16.03 -18.19 7.09
C VAL A 104 16.86 -18.40 5.82
N LEU A 105 16.56 -19.48 5.09
CA LEU A 105 17.13 -19.77 3.78
C LEU A 105 16.06 -19.58 2.70
N VAL A 106 16.38 -18.76 1.69
CA VAL A 106 15.47 -18.40 0.61
C VAL A 106 16.04 -18.91 -0.73
N TRP A 107 15.27 -19.70 -1.46
CA TRP A 107 15.63 -20.12 -2.83
C TRP A 107 14.38 -20.18 -3.70
N ILE A 108 14.17 -19.15 -4.53
CA ILE A 108 12.96 -18.93 -5.33
C ILE A 108 13.29 -18.17 -6.62
N GLY A 109 12.45 -18.30 -7.65
CA GLY A 109 12.59 -17.62 -8.94
C GLY A 109 12.74 -18.55 -10.15
N SER A 110 13.01 -19.85 -9.93
CA SER A 110 13.17 -20.80 -11.04
C SER A 110 11.87 -21.02 -11.83
N ASN A 111 10.72 -21.05 -11.15
CA ASN A 111 9.43 -21.22 -11.82
C ASN A 111 8.95 -19.95 -12.51
N ASP A 112 9.30 -18.77 -12.01
CA ASP A 112 9.05 -17.49 -12.67
C ASP A 112 9.74 -17.46 -14.04
N LEU A 113 11.02 -17.85 -14.10
CA LEU A 113 11.76 -17.91 -15.36
C LEU A 113 11.24 -19.02 -16.28
N PHE A 114 10.93 -20.22 -15.77
CA PHE A 114 10.33 -21.26 -16.62
C PHE A 114 8.96 -20.82 -17.14
N GLY A 115 8.12 -20.21 -16.31
CA GLY A 115 6.78 -19.73 -16.68
C GLY A 115 6.84 -18.65 -17.77
N LEU A 116 7.79 -17.73 -17.67
CA LEU A 116 8.00 -16.67 -18.67
C LEU A 116 8.18 -17.22 -20.09
N TYR A 117 9.01 -18.24 -20.26
CA TYR A 117 9.34 -18.79 -21.59
C TYR A 117 8.52 -20.02 -21.98
N ALA A 118 7.91 -20.73 -21.03
CA ALA A 118 7.11 -21.92 -21.32
C ALA A 118 5.62 -21.60 -21.59
N SER A 119 5.17 -20.40 -21.26
CA SER A 119 3.79 -19.94 -21.49
C SER A 119 3.69 -19.01 -22.70
N ASP A 120 2.46 -18.73 -23.13
CA ASP A 120 2.20 -17.80 -24.22
C ASP A 120 2.23 -16.32 -23.77
N VAL A 121 2.58 -16.03 -22.50
CA VAL A 121 2.44 -14.71 -21.87
C VAL A 121 3.12 -13.59 -22.67
N CYS A 122 4.35 -13.81 -23.13
CA CYS A 122 5.08 -12.82 -23.92
C CYS A 122 4.50 -12.59 -25.31
N SER A 123 3.83 -13.60 -25.88
CA SER A 123 3.22 -13.51 -27.21
C SER A 123 1.78 -13.01 -27.18
N GLU A 124 1.09 -13.19 -26.05
CA GLU A 124 -0.31 -12.84 -25.85
C GLU A 124 -0.47 -11.40 -25.34
N TYR A 125 0.40 -10.97 -24.42
CA TYR A 125 0.23 -9.71 -23.68
C TYR A 125 1.26 -8.63 -24.01
N TYR A 126 2.32 -8.95 -24.76
CA TYR A 126 3.41 -7.99 -25.03
C TYR A 126 3.72 -7.85 -26.51
N SER A 127 4.13 -6.65 -26.92
CA SER A 127 4.51 -6.36 -28.31
C SER A 127 5.82 -7.01 -28.74
N ASP A 128 6.71 -7.28 -27.79
CA ASP A 128 7.99 -7.93 -28.00
C ASP A 128 8.51 -8.61 -26.72
N ILE A 129 9.38 -9.61 -26.92
CA ILE A 129 9.91 -10.45 -25.85
C ILE A 129 10.86 -9.72 -24.90
N ALA A 130 11.54 -8.65 -25.33
CA ALA A 130 12.47 -7.92 -24.44
C ALA A 130 11.69 -7.11 -23.41
N THR A 131 10.62 -6.44 -23.86
CA THR A 131 9.68 -5.74 -22.97
C THR A 131 9.02 -6.73 -22.00
N CYS A 132 8.55 -7.89 -22.48
CA CYS A 132 7.99 -8.94 -21.61
C CYS A 132 8.98 -9.38 -20.53
N GLU A 133 10.23 -9.68 -20.90
CA GLU A 133 11.28 -10.09 -19.95
C GLU A 133 11.57 -9.04 -18.89
N GLU A 134 11.56 -7.76 -19.26
CA GLU A 134 11.76 -6.65 -18.32
C GLU A 134 10.64 -6.58 -17.29
N TYR A 135 9.37 -6.62 -17.71
CA TYR A 135 8.22 -6.52 -16.80
C TYR A 135 8.03 -7.77 -15.94
N GLU A 136 7.96 -8.95 -16.56
CA GLU A 136 7.65 -10.20 -15.85
C GLU A 136 8.74 -10.56 -14.83
N MET A 137 10.01 -10.38 -15.19
CA MET A 137 11.10 -10.57 -14.23
C MET A 137 11.23 -9.38 -13.28
N GLY A 138 10.78 -8.18 -13.68
CA GLY A 138 10.62 -7.03 -12.79
C GLY A 138 9.71 -7.37 -11.61
N TYR A 139 8.52 -7.94 -11.86
CA TYR A 139 7.62 -8.42 -10.81
C TYR A 139 8.26 -9.46 -9.90
N SER A 140 9.09 -10.34 -10.47
CA SER A 140 9.80 -11.35 -9.68
C SER A 140 10.83 -10.73 -8.73
N VAL A 141 11.59 -9.75 -9.20
CA VAL A 141 12.57 -8.99 -8.39
C VAL A 141 11.87 -8.17 -7.34
N ASP A 142 10.74 -7.59 -7.70
CA ASP A 142 9.87 -6.85 -6.81
C ASP A 142 9.38 -7.73 -5.65
N ASN A 143 8.93 -8.94 -5.92
CA ASN A 143 8.53 -9.90 -4.89
C ASN A 143 9.71 -10.31 -4.00
N LEU A 144 10.93 -10.42 -4.54
CA LEU A 144 12.13 -10.67 -3.72
C LEU A 144 12.37 -9.57 -2.69
N GLU A 145 12.15 -8.29 -3.05
CA GLU A 145 12.26 -7.17 -2.11
C GLU A 145 11.25 -7.31 -0.96
N THR A 146 9.99 -7.60 -1.28
CA THR A 146 8.94 -7.83 -0.28
C THR A 146 9.30 -8.97 0.67
N ILE A 147 9.82 -10.08 0.13
CA ILE A 147 10.29 -11.23 0.91
C ILE A 147 11.44 -10.84 1.84
N LEU A 148 12.48 -10.18 1.31
CA LEU A 148 13.67 -9.84 2.10
C LEU A 148 13.36 -8.81 3.18
N ASN A 149 12.55 -7.80 2.87
CA ASN A 149 12.10 -6.79 3.84
C ASN A 149 11.36 -7.42 5.02
N ALA A 150 10.34 -8.25 4.75
CA ALA A 150 9.56 -8.91 5.80
C ALA A 150 10.40 -9.86 6.66
N LEU A 151 11.39 -10.55 6.07
CA LEU A 151 12.31 -11.42 6.80
C LEU A 151 13.30 -10.63 7.66
N GLU A 152 13.78 -9.47 7.18
CA GLU A 152 14.71 -8.59 7.90
C GLU A 152 14.08 -8.09 9.20
N GLU A 153 12.80 -7.70 9.17
CA GLU A 153 12.04 -7.24 10.34
C GLU A 153 11.97 -8.27 11.47
N THR A 154 12.10 -9.57 11.16
CA THR A 154 12.10 -10.63 12.19
C THR A 154 13.39 -10.70 13.01
N GLY A 155 14.45 -10.00 12.56
CA GLY A 155 15.81 -10.08 13.09
C GLY A 155 16.52 -11.40 12.77
N ALA A 156 16.03 -12.16 11.79
CA ALA A 156 16.68 -13.40 11.35
C ALA A 156 17.93 -13.13 10.51
N THR A 157 18.92 -14.01 10.61
CA THR A 157 20.00 -14.05 9.60
C THR A 157 19.44 -14.64 8.31
N ILE A 158 19.48 -13.86 7.23
CA ILE A 158 18.94 -14.24 5.93
C ILE A 158 20.07 -14.74 5.03
N HIS A 159 19.86 -15.89 4.39
CA HIS A 159 20.68 -16.33 3.26
C HIS A 159 19.81 -16.61 2.04
N ILE A 160 20.14 -16.01 0.89
CA ILE A 160 19.39 -16.14 -0.36
C ILE A 160 20.27 -16.76 -1.46
N ALA A 161 19.72 -17.72 -2.21
CA ALA A 161 20.43 -18.38 -3.30
C ALA A 161 20.47 -17.53 -4.57
N LEU A 162 21.64 -17.53 -5.23
CA LEU A 162 21.74 -17.22 -6.65
C LEU A 162 21.38 -18.47 -7.44
N LEU A 163 20.48 -18.36 -8.40
CA LEU A 163 20.02 -19.50 -9.20
C LEU A 163 21.15 -20.08 -10.06
N ASP A 164 21.14 -21.40 -10.25
CA ASP A 164 21.96 -22.05 -11.27
C ASP A 164 21.51 -21.66 -12.68
N ASP A 165 22.38 -21.77 -13.68
CA ASP A 165 21.95 -21.58 -15.06
C ASP A 165 21.04 -22.72 -15.53
N GLN A 166 19.72 -22.49 -15.46
CA GLN A 166 18.67 -23.43 -15.86
C GLN A 166 18.82 -23.91 -17.30
N THR A 167 19.50 -23.16 -18.17
CA THR A 167 19.74 -23.57 -19.56
C THR A 167 20.74 -24.72 -19.68
N LEU A 168 21.60 -24.88 -18.67
CA LEU A 168 22.57 -25.97 -18.59
C LEU A 168 22.00 -27.21 -17.90
N ARG A 169 20.78 -27.15 -17.36
CA ARG A 169 20.08 -28.32 -16.86
C ARG A 169 19.77 -29.26 -18.01
N PRO A 170 19.98 -30.59 -17.87
CA PRO A 170 19.64 -31.52 -18.92
C PRO A 170 18.19 -31.46 -19.42
N VAL A 171 17.23 -31.02 -18.60
CA VAL A 171 15.83 -30.80 -19.01
C VAL A 171 15.66 -29.70 -20.07
N ILE A 172 16.57 -28.72 -20.12
CA ILE A 172 16.58 -27.63 -21.12
C ILE A 172 17.63 -27.88 -22.22
N ALA A 173 18.82 -28.35 -21.85
CA ALA A 173 19.94 -28.56 -22.77
C ALA A 173 19.72 -29.73 -23.76
N ASP A 174 18.92 -30.74 -23.39
CA ASP A 174 18.51 -31.80 -24.32
C ASP A 174 17.23 -31.39 -25.04
N ALA A 175 17.31 -31.17 -26.35
CA ALA A 175 16.18 -30.70 -27.15
C ALA A 175 14.96 -31.64 -27.12
N SER A 176 15.16 -32.96 -26.99
CA SER A 176 14.04 -33.90 -26.90
C SER A 176 13.35 -33.78 -25.56
N LEU A 177 14.13 -33.76 -24.47
CA LEU A 177 13.59 -33.65 -23.12
C LEU A 177 12.93 -32.29 -22.87
N ARG A 178 13.51 -31.22 -23.42
CA ARG A 178 12.92 -29.87 -23.42
C ARG A 178 11.58 -29.84 -24.13
N SER A 179 11.50 -30.38 -25.35
CA SER A 179 10.24 -30.43 -26.09
C SER A 179 9.15 -31.24 -25.39
N ASP A 180 9.54 -32.28 -24.63
CA ASP A 180 8.59 -33.12 -23.89
C ASP A 180 8.11 -32.46 -22.58
N THR A 181 8.98 -31.66 -21.92
CA THR A 181 8.71 -31.09 -20.59
C THR A 181 8.21 -29.64 -20.66
N PHE A 182 8.82 -28.83 -21.52
CA PHE A 182 8.54 -27.41 -21.72
C PHE A 182 8.35 -27.12 -23.22
N PRO A 183 7.25 -27.56 -23.83
CA PRO A 183 7.05 -27.45 -25.28
C PRO A 183 7.03 -25.99 -25.79
N GLY A 184 6.75 -25.02 -24.90
CA GLY A 184 6.78 -23.59 -25.21
C GLY A 184 8.18 -23.00 -25.39
N ILE A 185 9.20 -23.56 -24.74
CA ILE A 185 10.56 -23.01 -24.77
C ILE A 185 11.24 -23.43 -26.07
N THR A 186 11.56 -22.47 -26.94
CA THR A 186 12.27 -22.66 -28.22
C THR A 186 13.80 -22.58 -28.07
N GLU A 187 14.54 -23.02 -29.09
CA GLU A 187 16.02 -22.94 -29.07
C GLU A 187 16.53 -21.49 -29.00
N ASP A 188 15.82 -20.54 -29.62
CA ASP A 188 16.20 -19.13 -29.59
C ASP A 188 15.98 -18.54 -28.17
N GLU A 189 14.94 -18.98 -27.46
CA GLU A 189 14.65 -18.56 -26.09
C GLU A 189 15.63 -19.15 -25.08
N VAL A 190 16.17 -20.35 -25.29
CA VAL A 190 17.24 -20.90 -24.42
C VAL A 190 18.42 -19.93 -24.30
N SER A 191 18.81 -19.27 -25.39
CA SER A 191 19.89 -18.27 -25.34
C SER A 191 19.52 -17.01 -24.54
N ARG A 192 18.23 -16.65 -24.51
CA ARG A 192 17.71 -15.50 -23.77
C ARG A 192 17.59 -15.81 -22.29
N MET A 193 17.14 -17.01 -21.94
CA MET A 193 17.01 -17.50 -20.57
C MET A 193 18.31 -17.33 -19.76
N SER A 194 19.47 -17.74 -20.30
CA SER A 194 20.75 -17.61 -19.59
C SER A 194 21.14 -16.14 -19.33
N THR A 195 20.82 -15.26 -20.28
CA THR A 195 21.04 -13.80 -20.12
C THR A 195 20.12 -13.25 -19.03
N GLN A 196 18.83 -13.60 -19.07
CA GLN A 196 17.86 -13.10 -18.10
C GLN A 196 18.11 -13.64 -16.70
N LEU A 197 18.56 -14.89 -16.56
CA LEU A 197 18.97 -15.47 -15.29
C LEU A 197 20.20 -14.75 -14.70
N SER A 198 21.15 -14.35 -15.55
CA SER A 198 22.30 -13.54 -15.11
C SER A 198 21.86 -12.17 -14.58
N HIS A 199 20.87 -11.53 -15.21
CA HIS A 199 20.28 -10.29 -14.73
C HIS A 199 19.54 -10.49 -13.39
N TYR A 200 18.72 -11.53 -13.28
CA TYR A 200 17.98 -11.85 -12.07
C TYR A 200 18.93 -12.11 -10.88
N ASN A 201 20.00 -12.89 -11.08
CA ASN A 201 21.03 -13.10 -10.06
C ASN A 201 21.77 -11.82 -9.67
N GLN A 202 21.94 -10.87 -10.59
CA GLN A 202 22.51 -9.57 -10.26
C GLN A 202 21.56 -8.75 -9.38
N GLN A 203 20.25 -8.83 -9.61
CA GLN A 203 19.25 -8.18 -8.76
C GLN A 203 19.22 -8.81 -7.37
N ILE A 204 19.24 -10.14 -7.26
CA ILE A 204 19.36 -10.83 -5.96
C ILE A 204 20.56 -10.31 -5.16
N LYS A 205 21.73 -10.13 -5.79
CA LYS A 205 22.91 -9.57 -5.11
C LYS A 205 22.68 -8.15 -4.60
N THR A 206 22.04 -7.30 -5.40
CA THR A 206 21.74 -5.92 -5.03
C THR A 206 20.78 -5.86 -3.85
N LEU A 207 19.68 -6.62 -3.89
CA LEU A 207 18.69 -6.65 -2.81
C LEU A 207 19.28 -7.29 -1.55
N ALA A 208 20.03 -8.38 -1.68
CA ALA A 208 20.72 -9.00 -0.55
C ALA A 208 21.67 -8.04 0.16
N ALA A 209 22.42 -7.23 -0.60
CA ALA A 209 23.29 -6.20 -0.01
C ALA A 209 22.48 -5.10 0.72
N THR A 210 21.30 -4.75 0.19
CA THR A 210 20.40 -3.74 0.76
C THR A 210 19.80 -4.19 2.09
N HIS A 211 19.39 -5.46 2.18
CA HIS A 211 18.75 -6.07 3.36
C HIS A 211 19.73 -6.81 4.31
N GLY A 212 21.03 -6.66 4.09
CA GLY A 212 22.05 -7.36 4.89
C GLY A 212 22.00 -8.89 4.80
N ALA A 213 21.39 -9.44 3.75
CA ALA A 213 21.32 -10.88 3.50
C ALA A 213 22.60 -11.43 2.86
N GLY A 214 22.99 -12.64 3.23
CA GLY A 214 24.10 -13.35 2.60
C GLY A 214 23.68 -14.07 1.31
N THR A 215 24.43 -13.91 0.23
CA THR A 215 24.16 -14.66 -1.01
C THR A 215 24.84 -16.03 -1.03
N VAL A 216 24.18 -17.05 -1.55
CA VAL A 216 24.72 -18.41 -1.72
C VAL A 216 24.74 -18.77 -3.21
N ASP A 217 25.94 -18.99 -3.76
CA ASP A 217 26.15 -19.08 -5.21
C ASP A 217 25.96 -20.52 -5.74
N PHE A 218 24.83 -20.78 -6.40
CA PHE A 218 24.63 -21.98 -7.20
C PHE A 218 24.90 -21.78 -8.70
N PHE A 219 24.97 -20.54 -9.17
CA PHE A 219 25.26 -20.16 -10.56
C PHE A 219 26.58 -20.74 -11.05
N ASN A 220 27.62 -20.70 -10.21
CA ASN A 220 28.95 -21.20 -10.56
C ASN A 220 29.18 -22.68 -10.22
N THR A 221 28.12 -23.44 -9.92
CA THR A 221 28.23 -24.88 -9.61
C THR A 221 27.95 -25.75 -10.82
N THR A 222 28.37 -27.03 -10.77
CA THR A 222 28.07 -28.03 -11.80
C THR A 222 27.02 -29.05 -11.36
N ILE A 223 26.40 -28.84 -10.19
CA ILE A 223 25.42 -29.76 -9.59
C ILE A 223 24.25 -30.00 -10.55
N PHE A 224 23.77 -28.94 -11.16
CA PHE A 224 22.61 -28.97 -12.07
C PHE A 224 22.96 -29.36 -13.51
N GLN A 225 24.24 -29.63 -13.81
CA GLN A 225 24.69 -30.05 -15.15
C GLN A 225 25.02 -31.55 -15.17
N ASN A 226 25.31 -32.13 -14.00
CA ASN A 226 25.81 -33.48 -13.87
C ASN A 226 24.67 -34.47 -13.60
N ARG A 227 24.46 -35.41 -14.53
CA ARG A 227 23.44 -36.47 -14.39
C ARG A 227 23.60 -37.34 -13.15
N SER A 228 24.79 -37.41 -12.54
CA SER A 228 24.99 -38.16 -11.29
C SER A 228 24.45 -37.45 -10.05
N THR A 229 24.19 -36.15 -10.12
CA THR A 229 23.62 -35.33 -9.04
C THR A 229 22.17 -34.93 -9.29
N LEU A 230 21.59 -35.32 -10.43
CA LEU A 230 20.20 -35.04 -10.81
C LEU A 230 19.33 -36.30 -10.79
N ASP A 231 18.04 -36.11 -10.60
CA ASP A 231 17.02 -37.14 -10.81
C ASP A 231 16.81 -37.39 -12.32
N HIS A 232 16.01 -38.41 -12.64
CA HIS A 232 15.71 -38.86 -13.98
C HIS A 232 15.07 -37.77 -14.86
N ASP A 233 14.39 -36.80 -14.27
CA ASP A 233 13.80 -35.66 -14.97
C ASP A 233 14.86 -34.69 -15.54
N GLY A 234 16.12 -34.77 -15.08
CA GLY A 234 17.17 -33.86 -15.50
C GLY A 234 16.96 -32.41 -15.09
N ASN A 235 16.06 -32.15 -14.14
CA ASN A 235 15.75 -30.84 -13.58
C ASN A 235 16.09 -30.78 -12.09
N HIS A 236 15.58 -31.74 -11.31
CA HIS A 236 15.70 -31.71 -9.85
C HIS A 236 16.93 -32.50 -9.36
N PRO A 237 17.57 -32.09 -8.26
CA PRO A 237 18.65 -32.86 -7.64
C PRO A 237 18.19 -34.23 -7.15
N ASN A 238 19.05 -35.23 -7.27
CA ASN A 238 18.88 -36.49 -6.54
C ASN A 238 19.48 -36.38 -5.14
N SER A 239 19.45 -37.46 -4.34
CA SER A 239 20.02 -37.45 -2.99
C SER A 239 21.49 -37.01 -2.91
N ALA A 240 22.33 -37.38 -3.89
CA ALA A 240 23.73 -36.96 -3.92
C ALA A 240 23.87 -35.47 -4.31
N GLY A 241 22.98 -34.97 -5.17
CA GLY A 241 22.88 -33.53 -5.46
C GLY A 241 22.48 -32.74 -4.22
N TYR A 242 21.47 -33.19 -3.48
CA TYR A 242 21.05 -32.56 -2.23
C TYR A 242 22.11 -32.63 -1.13
N ASP A 243 22.94 -33.67 -1.07
CA ASP A 243 24.11 -33.71 -0.17
C ASP A 243 25.11 -32.59 -0.52
N ALA A 244 25.38 -32.37 -1.81
CA ALA A 244 26.28 -31.30 -2.27
C ALA A 244 25.69 -29.91 -2.01
N ILE A 245 24.40 -29.71 -2.28
CA ILE A 245 23.67 -28.46 -2.01
C ILE A 245 23.69 -28.14 -0.50
N ALA A 246 23.39 -29.13 0.35
CA ALA A 246 23.40 -28.95 1.79
C ALA A 246 24.78 -28.54 2.33
N ALA A 247 25.86 -29.07 1.75
CA ALA A 247 27.22 -28.69 2.12
C ALA A 247 27.51 -27.19 1.84
N ILE A 248 27.04 -26.67 0.70
CA ILE A 248 27.21 -25.26 0.32
C ILE A 248 26.41 -24.35 1.27
N TRP A 249 25.14 -24.66 1.53
CA TRP A 249 24.32 -23.92 2.51
C TRP A 249 24.94 -23.94 3.91
N TYR A 250 25.38 -25.11 4.37
CA TYR A 250 26.03 -25.25 5.67
C TYR A 250 27.31 -24.41 5.79
N GLN A 251 28.11 -24.31 4.72
CA GLN A 251 29.28 -23.44 4.68
C GLN A 251 28.91 -21.96 4.79
N ALA A 252 27.89 -21.51 4.06
CA ALA A 252 27.39 -20.14 4.13
C ALA A 252 26.92 -19.77 5.54
N ILE A 253 26.24 -20.70 6.23
CA ILE A 253 25.74 -20.54 7.59
C ILE A 253 26.87 -20.48 8.64
N THR A 254 27.93 -21.28 8.44
CA THR A 254 28.99 -21.45 9.46
C THR A 254 30.27 -20.65 9.20
N GLY A 255 30.39 -19.97 8.05
CA GLY A 255 31.56 -19.17 7.68
C GLY A 255 32.82 -19.99 7.35
N GLY A 256 32.68 -21.30 7.10
CA GLY A 256 33.80 -22.20 6.83
C GLY A 256 34.23 -22.20 5.36
N ASN A 257 35.44 -21.75 5.06
CA ASN A 257 36.02 -21.77 3.71
C ASN A 257 36.18 -23.22 3.19
N PRO A 258 35.78 -23.55 1.94
CA PRO A 258 36.10 -24.84 1.35
C PRO A 258 37.59 -24.91 1.02
N ASP A 259 38.26 -25.87 1.65
CA ASP A 259 39.60 -26.32 1.29
C ASP A 259 39.53 -26.94 -0.12
N ASN A 260 39.87 -26.16 -1.16
CA ASN A 260 40.15 -26.67 -2.50
C ASN A 260 41.53 -26.15 -2.93
N GLY A 261 42.43 -27.10 -3.16
CA GLY A 261 43.83 -26.84 -3.42
C GLY A 261 44.14 -26.24 -4.79
N ASP A 262 45.22 -25.46 -4.77
CA ASP A 262 46.30 -25.32 -5.76
C ASP A 262 46.07 -24.55 -7.09
N ASP A 263 47.16 -23.87 -7.47
CA ASP A 263 47.46 -23.03 -8.64
C ASP A 263 46.72 -21.67 -8.79
N SER A 264 47.36 -20.52 -9.03
CA SER A 264 48.78 -20.14 -9.17
C SER A 264 48.91 -18.60 -9.30
N ASP A 265 50.01 -18.06 -8.77
CA ASP A 265 50.78 -16.85 -9.16
C ASP A 265 50.11 -15.48 -9.47
N ASN A 266 50.15 -14.56 -8.46
CA ASN A 266 51.00 -13.34 -8.35
C ASN A 266 50.98 -12.24 -9.47
N PRO A 267 51.48 -11.00 -9.23
CA PRO A 267 51.02 -9.88 -8.38
C PRO A 267 50.97 -8.48 -9.08
N GLN A 268 50.58 -7.46 -8.32
CA GLN A 268 51.17 -6.09 -8.18
C GLN A 268 50.28 -4.84 -8.42
N ASP A 269 50.34 -4.00 -7.36
CA ASP A 269 50.45 -2.53 -7.29
C ASP A 269 49.28 -1.61 -7.64
N GLY A 270 48.99 -0.67 -6.72
CA GLY A 270 48.62 0.70 -7.09
C GLY A 270 47.72 1.47 -6.12
N ASP A 271 48.32 1.99 -5.05
CA ASP A 271 47.92 3.10 -4.18
C ASP A 271 47.35 4.33 -4.93
N ASP A 272 46.22 4.92 -4.49
CA ASP A 272 46.17 6.21 -3.74
C ASP A 272 44.78 6.91 -3.76
N SER A 273 44.24 7.09 -2.55
CA SER A 273 43.45 8.21 -1.98
C SER A 273 42.28 8.90 -2.73
N ASN A 274 41.09 8.86 -2.12
CA ASN A 274 40.36 10.08 -1.73
C ASN A 274 39.39 9.83 -0.56
N ASP A 275 39.59 10.61 0.49
CA ASP A 275 39.03 10.55 1.85
C ASP A 275 37.79 11.45 2.01
N SER A 276 36.72 10.92 2.61
CA SER A 276 36.03 11.44 3.83
C SER A 276 34.59 10.87 3.94
N GLY A 277 34.16 10.13 4.97
CA GLY A 277 34.76 9.87 6.28
C GLY A 277 34.58 8.42 6.76
N ASP A 278 35.72 7.87 7.12
CA ASP A 278 36.09 6.58 7.66
C ASP A 278 35.37 6.18 8.97
N ILE A 279 34.81 4.95 9.02
CA ILE A 279 34.46 4.28 10.27
C ILE A 279 35.78 3.74 10.85
N THR A 280 36.49 4.59 11.58
CA THR A 280 37.67 4.13 12.32
C THR A 280 37.25 3.33 13.56
N ASN A 281 38.01 2.27 13.88
CA ASN A 281 37.86 1.44 15.09
C ASN A 281 38.18 2.17 16.42
N ASN A 282 37.74 3.43 16.61
CA ASN A 282 37.96 4.26 17.81
C ASN A 282 36.81 5.25 18.12
N ASP A 283 35.64 5.12 17.50
CA ASP A 283 34.54 6.06 17.73
C ASP A 283 33.83 5.77 19.07
N PRO A 284 33.73 6.70 20.03
CA PRO A 284 33.03 6.44 21.30
C PRO A 284 31.52 6.23 21.06
N PRO A 285 30.81 5.58 21.99
CA PRO A 285 29.37 5.37 21.84
C PRO A 285 28.62 6.72 21.83
N ARG A 286 27.65 6.83 20.93
CA ARG A 286 26.86 8.05 20.71
C ARG A 286 25.38 7.76 20.96
N PRO A 287 24.90 7.86 22.21
CA PRO A 287 23.46 7.93 22.46
C PRO A 287 22.89 9.18 21.82
N SER A 288 21.64 9.10 21.39
CA SER A 288 20.89 10.18 20.78
C SER A 288 19.45 10.13 21.26
N ILE A 289 18.86 11.28 21.56
CA ILE A 289 17.45 11.39 21.96
C ILE A 289 16.77 12.51 21.18
N PHE A 290 15.59 12.23 20.63
CA PHE A 290 14.91 13.14 19.73
C PHE A 290 13.39 12.90 19.69
N SER A 291 12.68 13.82 19.07
CA SER A 291 11.26 13.71 18.74
C SER A 291 11.10 14.21 17.30
N GLY A 292 10.83 13.31 16.35
CA GLY A 292 10.84 13.64 14.91
C GLY A 292 12.26 13.68 14.34
N THR A 293 12.70 14.82 13.79
CA THR A 293 14.09 15.03 13.34
C THR A 293 14.98 15.45 14.53
N HIS A 294 16.31 15.20 14.46
CA HIS A 294 17.26 15.52 15.54
C HIS A 294 17.19 17.01 15.95
N LEU A 295 16.53 17.31 17.07
CA LEU A 295 16.39 18.63 17.67
C LEU A 295 16.91 18.60 19.11
N THR A 296 17.55 19.68 19.56
CA THR A 296 18.03 19.82 20.96
C THR A 296 16.97 20.43 21.89
N SER A 297 15.90 21.02 21.34
CA SER A 297 14.76 21.56 22.07
C SER A 297 13.47 21.52 21.25
N LEU A 298 12.33 21.25 21.89
CA LEU A 298 10.98 21.16 21.31
C LEU A 298 9.98 21.99 22.15
N SER A 299 8.87 22.41 21.55
CA SER A 299 7.72 23.00 22.27
C SER A 299 6.43 22.26 21.93
N THR A 300 5.57 22.01 22.93
CA THR A 300 4.25 21.37 22.78
C THR A 300 3.23 21.97 23.77
N THR A 301 1.95 21.61 23.65
CA THR A 301 0.89 22.00 24.60
C THR A 301 0.49 20.83 25.50
N SER A 302 -0.04 21.11 26.70
CA SER A 302 -0.36 20.10 27.71
C SER A 302 -1.41 19.06 27.29
N ASP A 303 -2.14 19.29 26.19
CA ASP A 303 -3.16 18.42 25.62
C ASP A 303 -2.68 17.57 24.43
N GLN A 304 -1.52 17.89 23.84
CA GLN A 304 -0.95 17.20 22.69
C GLN A 304 -0.10 16.00 23.16
N PRO A 305 -0.31 14.79 22.60
CA PRO A 305 0.56 13.66 22.86
C PRO A 305 1.96 13.91 22.27
N LEU A 306 3.00 13.48 22.99
CA LEU A 306 4.39 13.61 22.56
C LEU A 306 5.05 12.24 22.50
N THR A 307 5.76 11.97 21.40
CA THR A 307 6.59 10.77 21.24
C THR A 307 8.07 11.13 21.31
N ILE A 308 8.80 10.54 22.25
CA ILE A 308 10.27 10.64 22.35
C ILE A 308 10.89 9.32 21.93
N SER A 309 11.86 9.41 21.03
CA SER A 309 12.64 8.27 20.53
C SER A 309 14.11 8.42 20.89
N VAL A 310 14.80 7.28 20.98
CA VAL A 310 16.25 7.21 21.21
C VAL A 310 16.93 6.41 20.11
N SER A 311 18.18 6.74 19.83
CA SER A 311 19.06 5.95 18.96
C SER A 311 20.44 5.81 19.60
N MET A 312 21.19 4.78 19.22
CA MET A 312 22.53 4.50 19.74
C MET A 312 23.44 4.12 18.58
N HIS A 313 24.61 4.74 18.50
CA HIS A 313 25.72 4.21 17.72
C HIS A 313 26.75 3.65 18.69
N ALA A 314 26.93 2.33 18.71
CA ALA A 314 27.78 1.66 19.71
C ALA A 314 29.28 1.99 19.55
N GLY A 315 29.71 2.39 18.35
CA GLY A 315 31.10 2.74 18.08
C GLY A 315 32.07 1.60 18.41
N ASP A 316 33.19 1.93 19.03
CA ASP A 316 34.23 1.01 19.52
C ASP A 316 33.78 0.16 20.73
N MET A 317 32.62 0.47 21.29
CA MET A 317 31.99 -0.27 22.39
C MET A 317 30.95 -1.28 21.93
N LEU A 318 30.83 -1.55 20.63
CA LEU A 318 29.97 -2.62 20.11
C LEU A 318 30.27 -3.95 20.84
N ASN A 319 29.21 -4.56 21.38
CA ASN A 319 29.20 -5.78 22.19
C ASN A 319 29.88 -5.68 23.57
N GLN A 320 30.30 -4.49 24.02
CA GLN A 320 30.76 -4.30 25.40
C GLN A 320 29.58 -4.15 26.34
N ASN A 321 29.64 -4.81 27.49
CA ASN A 321 28.57 -4.73 28.49
C ASN A 321 28.55 -3.37 29.18
N GLY A 322 27.36 -2.80 29.35
CA GLY A 322 27.14 -1.58 30.12
C GLY A 322 25.68 -1.39 30.49
N GLU A 323 25.33 -0.22 31.01
CA GLU A 323 23.99 0.14 31.45
C GLU A 323 23.43 1.29 30.61
N LEU A 324 22.20 1.12 30.14
CA LEU A 324 21.44 2.16 29.45
C LEU A 324 20.51 2.88 30.40
N TRP A 325 20.37 4.19 30.22
CA TRP A 325 19.59 5.07 31.09
C TRP A 325 18.68 5.95 30.25
N VAL A 326 17.38 5.93 30.53
CA VAL A 326 16.44 6.90 30.00
C VAL A 326 15.75 7.56 31.18
N VAL A 327 15.81 8.89 31.23
CA VAL A 327 15.27 9.68 32.35
C VAL A 327 14.72 11.00 31.84
N TYR A 328 13.67 11.51 32.47
CA TYR A 328 13.27 12.90 32.31
C TYR A 328 13.04 13.60 33.63
N PHE A 329 13.30 14.90 33.62
CA PHE A 329 13.01 15.82 34.71
C PHE A 329 11.72 16.56 34.41
N THR A 330 10.81 16.58 35.38
CA THR A 330 9.57 17.36 35.32
C THR A 330 9.82 18.83 35.68
N PRO A 331 8.93 19.77 35.33
CA PRO A 331 9.04 21.18 35.74
C PRO A 331 9.14 21.39 37.26
N ASP A 332 8.55 20.49 38.07
CA ASP A 332 8.62 20.50 39.52
C ASP A 332 9.84 19.74 40.10
N SER A 333 10.86 19.49 39.28
CA SER A 333 12.15 18.87 39.65
C SER A 333 12.07 17.41 40.15
N ARG A 334 10.99 16.69 39.87
CA ARG A 334 10.95 15.22 40.00
C ARG A 334 11.74 14.56 38.88
N ILE A 335 12.29 13.38 39.18
CA ILE A 335 13.09 12.57 38.27
C ILE A 335 12.29 11.31 37.97
N ILE A 336 11.94 11.09 36.71
CA ILE A 336 11.20 9.91 36.27
C ILE A 336 12.07 9.15 35.27
N SER A 337 12.31 7.87 35.53
CA SER A 337 13.19 7.02 34.73
C SER A 337 12.46 5.79 34.22
N LEU A 338 12.81 5.34 33.03
CA LEU A 338 12.34 4.08 32.47
C LEU A 338 13.09 2.94 33.16
N ALA A 339 12.41 2.17 34.00
CA ALA A 339 13.01 1.03 34.68
C ALA A 339 13.12 -0.19 33.74
N GLY A 340 13.89 -1.21 34.11
CA GLY A 340 14.06 -2.41 33.28
C GLY A 340 12.86 -3.33 33.11
N ASP A 341 11.69 -2.96 33.66
CA ASP A 341 10.39 -3.52 33.28
C ASP A 341 9.65 -2.65 32.26
N PHE A 342 10.35 -1.69 31.65
CA PHE A 342 9.85 -0.71 30.68
C PHE A 342 8.68 0.15 31.19
N THR A 343 8.62 0.37 32.50
CA THR A 343 7.66 1.29 33.10
C THR A 343 8.36 2.52 33.66
N TRP A 344 7.72 3.68 33.51
CA TRP A 344 8.22 4.95 34.04
C TRP A 344 7.99 5.03 35.55
N LYS A 345 9.07 5.21 36.31
CA LYS A 345 9.05 5.26 37.78
C LYS A 345 9.82 6.47 38.29
N GLU A 346 9.35 7.03 39.41
CA GLU A 346 10.08 8.09 40.10
C GLU A 346 11.38 7.54 40.71
N GLY A 347 12.52 8.13 40.37
CA GLY A 347 13.87 7.67 40.70
C GLY A 347 14.78 7.58 39.48
N ILE A 348 15.97 7.00 39.68
CA ILE A 348 16.95 6.71 38.62
C ILE A 348 17.14 5.20 38.60
N PHE A 349 16.83 4.58 37.46
CA PHE A 349 16.93 3.14 37.27
C PHE A 349 17.62 2.87 35.93
N SER A 350 18.44 1.83 35.87
CA SER A 350 18.94 1.36 34.59
C SER A 350 17.81 0.68 33.82
N VAL A 351 17.75 0.96 32.51
CA VAL A 351 16.79 0.37 31.58
C VAL A 351 17.20 -1.08 31.35
N LEU A 352 18.43 -1.30 30.90
CA LEU A 352 18.96 -2.64 30.62
C LEU A 352 20.46 -2.67 30.92
N SER A 353 20.93 -3.83 31.40
CA SER A 353 22.34 -4.19 31.45
C SER A 353 22.60 -5.21 30.34
N MET A 354 23.21 -4.78 29.23
CA MET A 354 23.37 -5.62 28.04
C MET A 354 24.63 -5.26 27.24
N PRO A 355 25.09 -6.13 26.33
CA PRO A 355 26.09 -5.76 25.34
C PRO A 355 25.56 -4.59 24.49
N LEU A 356 26.35 -3.52 24.36
CA LEU A 356 25.96 -2.34 23.60
C LEU A 356 25.82 -2.67 22.11
N ILE A 357 24.70 -2.28 21.52
CA ILE A 357 24.38 -2.46 20.10
C ILE A 357 24.03 -1.11 19.48
N SER A 358 24.21 -0.99 18.17
CA SER A 358 23.71 0.16 17.42
C SER A 358 22.24 -0.04 17.06
N PHE A 359 21.44 1.02 17.18
CA PHE A 359 20.04 1.07 16.73
C PHE A 359 19.65 2.50 16.36
N SER A 360 18.74 2.68 15.39
CA SER A 360 18.52 3.96 14.71
C SER A 360 17.30 4.75 15.21
N SER A 361 16.30 4.13 15.85
CA SER A 361 15.14 4.83 16.43
C SER A 361 14.25 3.88 17.24
N ILE A 362 14.15 4.08 18.55
CA ILE A 362 13.24 3.33 19.45
C ILE A 362 12.38 4.33 20.22
N PRO A 363 11.04 4.30 20.10
CA PRO A 363 10.16 5.14 20.91
C PRO A 363 10.19 4.66 22.37
N VAL A 364 10.53 5.56 23.30
CA VAL A 364 10.64 5.27 24.75
C VAL A 364 9.59 6.00 25.57
N PHE A 365 9.00 7.06 25.05
CA PHE A 365 7.90 7.80 25.66
C PHE A 365 6.84 8.08 24.60
N SER A 366 5.57 7.79 24.90
CA SER A 366 4.42 8.14 24.05
C SER A 366 3.22 8.43 24.96
N ASP A 367 3.20 9.64 25.52
CA ASP A 367 2.15 10.09 26.43
C ASP A 367 2.08 11.63 26.45
N ARG A 368 1.15 12.19 27.22
CA ARG A 368 0.98 13.63 27.42
C ARG A 368 1.82 14.13 28.58
N LEU A 369 2.45 15.28 28.39
CA LEU A 369 3.10 16.03 29.47
C LEU A 369 2.09 17.03 30.06
N THR A 370 1.53 16.69 31.21
CA THR A 370 0.32 17.36 31.73
C THR A 370 0.55 18.63 32.54
N SER A 371 1.78 18.90 32.99
CA SER A 371 2.11 20.14 33.72
C SER A 371 2.88 21.10 32.84
N THR A 372 2.53 22.38 32.88
CA THR A 372 3.23 23.42 32.13
C THR A 372 4.65 23.65 32.66
N GLY A 373 5.58 23.95 31.75
CA GLY A 373 6.98 24.25 32.02
C GLY A 373 7.93 23.34 31.25
N THR A 374 9.22 23.48 31.52
CA THR A 374 10.27 22.73 30.82
C THR A 374 10.44 21.32 31.40
N TYR A 375 10.34 20.32 30.53
CA TYR A 375 10.82 18.96 30.78
C TYR A 375 12.19 18.77 30.14
N SER A 376 13.06 17.97 30.75
CA SER A 376 14.37 17.64 30.18
C SER A 376 14.55 16.13 30.15
N PHE A 377 14.55 15.55 28.96
CA PHE A 377 14.81 14.13 28.71
C PHE A 377 16.29 13.89 28.47
N TYR A 378 16.78 12.74 28.90
CA TYR A 378 18.14 12.28 28.70
C TYR A 378 18.17 10.80 28.35
N PHE A 379 19.06 10.45 27.42
CA PHE A 379 19.43 9.07 27.12
C PHE A 379 20.93 8.92 27.29
N ALA A 380 21.36 7.95 28.11
CA ALA A 380 22.75 7.76 28.45
C ALA A 380 23.19 6.29 28.46
N PHE A 381 24.50 6.09 28.35
CA PHE A 381 25.18 4.82 28.48
C PHE A 381 26.43 4.98 29.37
N ASP A 382 26.70 4.00 30.22
CA ASP A 382 28.01 3.81 30.85
C ASP A 382 28.41 2.34 30.79
N ASN A 383 29.70 2.05 30.95
CA ASN A 383 30.27 0.72 30.80
C ASN A 383 30.52 -0.02 32.13
N ILE A 384 29.91 0.43 33.24
CA ILE A 384 30.06 -0.16 34.58
C ILE A 384 28.70 -0.66 35.06
N ILE A 385 28.50 -1.97 35.04
CA ILE A 385 27.25 -2.57 35.52
C ILE A 385 27.23 -2.61 37.05
N ASN A 386 26.68 -1.57 37.68
CA ASN A 386 26.50 -1.51 39.13
C ASN A 386 25.17 -0.87 39.57
N GLY A 387 24.29 -0.49 38.65
CA GLY A 387 23.02 0.15 38.92
C GLY A 387 23.14 1.62 39.35
N VAL A 388 24.27 2.29 39.05
CA VAL A 388 24.51 3.72 39.30
C VAL A 388 25.18 4.34 38.07
N PRO A 389 24.71 5.49 37.55
CA PRO A 389 25.36 6.12 36.40
C PRO A 389 26.81 6.53 36.74
N ASP A 390 27.77 5.95 36.01
CA ASP A 390 29.19 6.15 36.24
C ASP A 390 29.89 6.95 35.13
N PHE A 391 31.00 7.61 35.47
CA PHE A 391 31.83 8.30 34.48
C PHE A 391 32.96 7.38 33.95
N PRO A 392 33.18 7.33 32.61
CA PRO A 392 32.54 8.15 31.57
C PRO A 392 31.09 7.77 31.29
N LEU A 393 30.21 8.78 31.31
CA LEU A 393 28.79 8.68 30.96
C LEU A 393 28.59 9.36 29.61
N TRP A 394 28.27 8.59 28.58
CA TRP A 394 27.89 9.12 27.27
C TRP A 394 26.41 9.46 27.31
N ILE A 395 26.02 10.68 26.92
CA ILE A 395 24.66 11.18 27.13
C ILE A 395 24.25 12.16 26.03
N ASP A 396 22.99 12.09 25.63
CA ASP A 396 22.32 13.13 24.84
C ASP A 396 21.05 13.59 25.58
N GLY A 397 20.58 14.80 25.27
CA GLY A 397 19.47 15.43 25.98
C GLY A 397 18.55 16.24 25.07
N LEU A 398 17.26 16.19 25.39
CA LEU A 398 16.20 16.92 24.71
C LEU A 398 15.39 17.70 25.73
N SER A 399 15.28 19.02 25.55
CA SER A 399 14.37 19.85 26.36
C SER A 399 13.03 20.04 25.67
N VAL A 400 11.93 19.87 26.38
CA VAL A 400 10.57 20.05 25.88
C VAL A 400 9.87 21.13 26.70
N GLU A 401 9.53 22.24 26.08
CA GLU A 401 8.73 23.30 26.70
C GLU A 401 7.24 22.99 26.54
N VAL A 402 6.51 22.89 27.65
CA VAL A 402 5.07 22.61 27.64
C VAL A 402 4.29 23.85 28.05
N THR A 403 3.45 24.37 27.15
CA THR A 403 2.56 25.50 27.42
C THR A 403 1.12 25.04 27.71
N GLU A 404 0.35 25.87 28.40
CA GLU A 404 -1.08 25.63 28.61
C GLU A 404 -1.81 25.60 27.26
N SER A 405 -2.70 24.64 27.06
CA SER A 405 -3.55 24.59 25.87
C SER A 405 -4.51 25.78 25.91
N GLU A 406 -4.44 26.69 24.92
CA GLU A 406 -5.46 27.73 24.77
C GLU A 406 -6.77 27.08 24.32
N ASP A 407 -7.76 27.07 25.20
CA ASP A 407 -9.13 26.61 24.90
C ASP A 407 -9.74 27.53 23.82
N PRO A 408 -9.99 27.04 22.59
CA PRO A 408 -10.57 27.86 21.53
C PRO A 408 -12.08 28.05 21.68
N SER A 409 -12.70 27.56 22.77
CA SER A 409 -14.17 27.55 22.91
C SER A 409 -14.81 28.90 23.30
N ASP A 410 -14.07 30.00 23.40
CA ASP A 410 -14.66 31.30 23.68
C ASP A 410 -14.18 32.37 22.70
N ASN A 411 -14.70 32.31 21.46
CA ASN A 411 -15.08 33.45 20.60
C ASN A 411 -15.30 33.03 19.13
N ASN A 412 -16.48 32.49 18.80
CA ASN A 412 -17.05 32.77 17.46
C ASN A 412 -18.59 32.74 17.49
N PRO A 413 -19.26 33.88 17.28
CA PRO A 413 -20.70 33.94 17.11
C PRO A 413 -21.04 33.78 15.63
N ASP A 414 -21.17 32.55 15.12
CA ASP A 414 -22.12 32.17 14.07
C ASP A 414 -21.89 30.73 13.60
N SER A 415 -22.89 29.86 13.79
CA SER A 415 -23.37 28.85 12.83
C SER A 415 -24.38 27.95 13.52
N GLY A 416 -25.65 28.11 13.15
CA GLY A 416 -26.71 27.16 13.52
C GLY A 416 -26.69 25.94 12.62
N THR A 417 -25.66 25.09 12.71
CA THR A 417 -25.66 23.77 12.05
C THR A 417 -26.24 22.74 13.03
N SER A 418 -27.30 22.05 12.61
CA SER A 418 -27.84 20.92 13.37
C SER A 418 -26.84 19.75 13.31
N THR A 419 -26.64 19.05 14.42
CA THR A 419 -25.86 17.80 14.48
C THR A 419 -26.67 16.58 14.04
N ASP A 420 -27.91 16.77 13.58
CA ASP A 420 -28.80 15.69 13.18
C ASP A 420 -28.36 15.07 11.85
N ARG A 421 -28.61 13.77 11.70
CA ARG A 421 -28.34 13.00 10.47
C ARG A 421 -29.47 13.24 9.48
N LEU A 422 -29.13 13.53 8.21
CA LEU A 422 -30.13 13.58 7.15
C LEU A 422 -30.75 12.21 6.90
N MET A 423 -32.03 12.17 6.63
CA MET A 423 -32.77 10.97 6.27
C MET A 423 -33.42 11.15 4.89
N PRO A 424 -33.79 10.06 4.18
CA PRO A 424 -34.44 10.15 2.88
C PRO A 424 -35.69 11.06 2.84
N GLU A 425 -36.42 11.15 3.95
CA GLU A 425 -37.56 12.06 4.11
C GLU A 425 -37.21 13.57 4.06
N ASP A 426 -35.94 13.93 4.20
CA ASP A 426 -35.46 15.33 4.08
C ASP A 426 -35.22 15.75 2.63
N PHE A 427 -35.46 14.86 1.66
CA PHE A 427 -35.21 15.05 0.24
C PHE A 427 -36.52 15.15 -0.53
N ASP A 428 -36.91 16.36 -0.96
CA ASP A 428 -38.05 16.55 -1.83
C ASP A 428 -37.62 16.45 -3.29
N TYR A 429 -38.00 15.35 -3.95
CA TYR A 429 -37.73 15.17 -5.37
C TYR A 429 -38.51 16.20 -6.18
N LEU A 430 -37.82 16.98 -7.01
CA LEU A 430 -38.42 18.04 -7.84
C LEU A 430 -38.69 17.60 -9.28
N GLY A 431 -38.03 16.56 -9.76
CA GLY A 431 -38.15 16.06 -11.14
C GLY A 431 -36.79 15.87 -11.79
N ALA A 432 -36.79 15.82 -13.13
CA ALA A 432 -35.57 15.64 -13.90
C ALA A 432 -35.50 16.56 -15.12
N PHE A 433 -34.33 16.59 -15.76
CA PHE A 433 -34.08 17.22 -17.04
C PHE A 433 -33.00 16.45 -17.82
N LEU A 434 -32.83 16.76 -19.11
CA LEU A 434 -31.91 16.07 -20.02
C LEU A 434 -30.70 16.95 -20.39
N PHE A 435 -29.57 16.29 -20.62
CA PHE A 435 -28.42 16.89 -21.31
C PHE A 435 -28.78 17.35 -22.73
N PRO A 436 -27.91 18.16 -23.38
CA PRO A 436 -28.09 18.58 -24.75
C PRO A 436 -28.17 17.39 -25.73
N GLU A 437 -28.73 17.61 -26.90
CA GLU A 437 -28.72 16.60 -27.97
C GLU A 437 -27.37 16.56 -28.71
N GLY A 438 -27.07 15.40 -29.29
CA GLY A 438 -25.92 15.18 -30.15
C GLY A 438 -24.92 14.19 -29.57
N ASP A 439 -24.17 13.54 -30.46
CA ASP A 439 -23.23 12.47 -30.12
C ASP A 439 -22.19 12.91 -29.07
N GLU A 440 -21.80 14.19 -29.07
CA GLU A 440 -20.85 14.75 -28.08
C GLU A 440 -21.36 14.67 -26.64
N TRP A 441 -22.68 14.54 -26.41
CA TRP A 441 -23.32 14.53 -25.09
C TRP A 441 -23.96 13.19 -24.71
N SER A 442 -23.96 12.22 -25.63
CA SER A 442 -24.41 10.85 -25.35
C SER A 442 -23.38 10.08 -24.51
N TYR A 443 -23.79 9.02 -23.83
CA TYR A 443 -22.95 8.18 -22.96
C TYR A 443 -22.13 9.03 -21.97
N SER A 444 -22.82 9.95 -21.30
CA SER A 444 -22.24 10.96 -20.43
C SER A 444 -22.71 10.76 -18.98
N GLY A 445 -22.58 11.79 -18.13
CA GLY A 445 -22.99 11.76 -16.74
C GLY A 445 -21.97 11.17 -15.77
N HIS A 446 -20.70 11.07 -16.17
CA HIS A 446 -19.62 10.51 -15.35
C HIS A 446 -18.96 11.53 -14.42
N ALA A 447 -19.09 12.82 -14.69
CA ALA A 447 -18.55 13.88 -13.85
C ALA A 447 -19.50 15.08 -13.84
N LEU A 448 -19.71 15.69 -12.67
CA LEU A 448 -20.62 16.82 -12.50
C LEU A 448 -20.12 17.74 -11.40
N ALA A 449 -20.09 19.06 -11.64
CA ALA A 449 -19.79 20.07 -10.63
C ALA A 449 -20.72 21.28 -10.78
N TRP A 450 -21.31 21.73 -9.68
CA TRP A 450 -22.07 22.97 -9.66
C TRP A 450 -21.15 24.19 -9.60
N TYR A 451 -21.44 25.20 -10.41
CA TYR A 451 -20.70 26.44 -10.47
C TYR A 451 -21.61 27.65 -10.17
N PRO A 452 -21.41 28.33 -9.03
CA PRO A 452 -22.29 29.41 -8.56
C PRO A 452 -22.34 30.62 -9.50
N GLN A 453 -21.21 30.92 -10.16
CA GLN A 453 -21.10 32.11 -11.03
C GLN A 453 -21.52 31.82 -12.48
N GLY A 454 -21.94 30.59 -12.76
CA GLY A 454 -22.46 30.17 -14.05
C GLY A 454 -23.81 30.81 -14.34
N ASN A 455 -24.09 31.04 -15.62
CA ASN A 455 -25.38 31.55 -16.09
C ASN A 455 -25.96 32.75 -15.28
N PRO A 456 -25.21 33.86 -15.11
CA PRO A 456 -25.64 34.98 -14.26
C PRO A 456 -26.89 35.71 -14.78
N GLU A 457 -27.36 35.37 -15.99
CA GLU A 457 -28.59 35.91 -16.59
C GLU A 457 -29.85 35.17 -16.11
N ALA A 458 -29.72 33.97 -15.54
CA ALA A 458 -30.80 33.32 -14.82
C ALA A 458 -31.11 34.17 -13.58
N GLY A 459 -32.31 34.75 -13.50
CA GLY A 459 -32.72 35.52 -12.33
C GLY A 459 -32.71 34.65 -11.08
N ASN A 460 -32.54 35.26 -9.90
CA ASN A 460 -32.60 34.58 -8.58
C ASN A 460 -33.97 33.94 -8.26
N SER A 461 -34.88 33.84 -9.22
CA SER A 461 -36.15 33.16 -9.07
C SER A 461 -35.92 31.65 -9.04
N VAL A 462 -35.80 31.12 -7.83
CA VAL A 462 -35.91 29.69 -7.53
C VAL A 462 -37.33 29.25 -7.93
N ALA A 463 -37.47 28.21 -8.76
CA ALA A 463 -38.81 27.74 -9.14
C ALA A 463 -39.60 27.34 -7.90
N GLY A 464 -40.81 27.91 -7.78
CA GLY A 464 -41.64 27.86 -6.58
C GLY A 464 -42.52 29.09 -6.39
N GLU A 465 -42.19 30.23 -7.02
CA GLU A 465 -43.02 31.46 -6.97
C GLU A 465 -43.78 31.79 -8.27
N SER A 466 -43.53 31.08 -9.38
CA SER A 466 -44.32 31.24 -10.60
C SER A 466 -44.36 29.96 -11.45
N ASP A 467 -45.52 29.68 -12.03
CA ASP A 467 -45.85 28.59 -12.96
C ASP A 467 -45.11 28.69 -14.32
N ASP A 468 -43.92 29.32 -14.36
CA ASP A 468 -43.18 29.59 -15.59
C ASP A 468 -42.32 28.38 -15.95
N TYR A 469 -42.88 27.50 -16.77
CA TYR A 469 -42.26 26.30 -17.36
C TYR A 469 -41.02 26.59 -18.24
N GLY A 470 -40.45 27.80 -18.19
CA GLY A 470 -39.23 28.22 -18.89
C GLY A 470 -38.13 28.80 -17.99
N ALA A 471 -38.29 28.79 -16.66
CA ALA A 471 -37.27 29.32 -15.74
C ALA A 471 -36.01 28.43 -15.70
N THR A 472 -34.83 29.06 -15.75
CA THR A 472 -33.54 28.42 -15.49
C THR A 472 -33.11 28.71 -14.06
N TYR A 473 -32.58 27.70 -13.37
CA TYR A 473 -32.05 27.83 -12.03
C TYR A 473 -30.72 28.61 -12.06
N PRO A 474 -30.38 29.33 -10.98
CA PRO A 474 -29.12 30.06 -10.88
C PRO A 474 -27.92 29.09 -10.89
N GLY A 475 -26.78 29.61 -11.35
CA GLY A 475 -25.57 28.80 -11.54
C GLY A 475 -25.61 27.96 -12.81
N SER A 476 -24.61 27.10 -12.95
CA SER A 476 -24.49 26.13 -14.04
C SER A 476 -23.90 24.81 -13.57
N LEU A 477 -23.90 23.82 -14.45
CA LEU A 477 -23.21 22.55 -14.22
C LEU A 477 -22.05 22.42 -15.20
N TYR A 478 -20.84 22.23 -14.69
CA TYR A 478 -19.76 21.61 -15.45
C TYR A 478 -20.02 20.11 -15.49
N THR A 479 -19.80 19.51 -16.65
CA THR A 479 -20.00 18.07 -16.83
C THR A 479 -18.92 17.49 -17.74
N ALA A 480 -18.52 16.25 -17.48
CA ALA A 480 -17.92 15.45 -18.55
C ALA A 480 -18.96 15.27 -19.65
N THR A 481 -18.52 15.21 -20.90
CA THR A 481 -19.40 15.00 -22.06
C THR A 481 -19.38 13.50 -22.39
N HIS A 482 -19.42 13.09 -23.66
CA HIS A 482 -19.31 11.68 -24.02
C HIS A 482 -18.06 10.99 -23.43
N ALA A 483 -18.24 9.86 -22.74
CA ALA A 483 -17.21 9.16 -21.97
C ALA A 483 -15.94 8.89 -22.80
N HIS A 484 -16.10 8.36 -24.02
CA HIS A 484 -14.95 8.04 -24.89
C HIS A 484 -14.16 9.26 -25.41
N TYR A 485 -14.71 10.48 -25.34
CA TYR A 485 -14.01 11.67 -25.84
C TYR A 485 -13.20 12.37 -24.75
N GLY A 486 -13.66 12.28 -23.49
CA GLY A 486 -12.99 12.87 -22.34
C GLY A 486 -12.98 14.41 -22.36
N TYR A 487 -14.02 15.05 -22.90
CA TYR A 487 -14.18 16.51 -22.88
C TYR A 487 -15.09 16.95 -21.74
N ALA A 488 -14.96 18.23 -21.35
CA ALA A 488 -15.85 18.90 -20.42
C ALA A 488 -16.70 19.96 -21.12
N GLY A 489 -17.94 20.12 -20.67
CA GLY A 489 -18.85 21.17 -21.11
C GLY A 489 -19.44 21.93 -19.91
N GLU A 490 -20.05 23.08 -20.16
CA GLU A 490 -20.84 23.81 -19.16
C GLU A 490 -22.26 23.97 -19.68
N ILE A 491 -23.26 23.62 -18.88
CA ILE A 491 -24.67 23.63 -19.26
C ILE A 491 -25.54 24.40 -18.25
N THR A 492 -26.61 24.99 -18.76
CA THR A 492 -27.67 25.60 -17.92
C THR A 492 -28.43 24.54 -17.13
N ILE A 493 -29.11 24.98 -16.06
CA ILE A 493 -29.99 24.13 -15.25
C ILE A 493 -31.44 24.56 -15.51
N PRO A 494 -32.23 23.86 -16.33
CA PRO A 494 -33.64 24.17 -16.50
C PRO A 494 -34.45 23.74 -15.26
N ALA A 495 -35.63 24.31 -15.06
CA ALA A 495 -36.55 23.83 -14.03
C ALA A 495 -36.86 22.32 -14.26
N PRO A 496 -36.61 21.45 -13.27
CA PRO A 496 -36.88 20.03 -13.39
C PRO A 496 -38.38 19.76 -13.48
N VAL A 497 -38.76 18.72 -14.21
CA VAL A 497 -40.16 18.30 -14.37
C VAL A 497 -40.35 16.89 -13.83
N LYS A 498 -41.41 16.67 -13.04
CA LYS A 498 -41.91 15.33 -12.69
C LYS A 498 -42.63 14.74 -13.90
N GLY A 499 -41.85 14.19 -14.83
CA GLY A 499 -42.34 13.49 -16.01
C GLY A 499 -42.28 11.98 -15.82
N ALA A 500 -43.24 11.26 -16.40
CA ALA A 500 -43.15 9.80 -16.51
C ALA A 500 -42.46 9.37 -17.81
N ASN A 501 -42.49 10.21 -18.85
CA ASN A 501 -41.81 9.93 -20.12
C ASN A 501 -40.58 10.83 -20.26
N ILE A 502 -39.47 10.23 -20.69
CA ILE A 502 -38.22 10.93 -20.92
C ILE A 502 -38.34 12.03 -21.99
N THR A 503 -39.22 11.86 -22.97
CA THR A 503 -39.44 12.83 -24.07
C THR A 503 -40.11 14.13 -23.62
N ASP A 504 -40.73 14.14 -22.43
CA ASP A 504 -41.36 15.32 -21.84
C ASP A 504 -40.38 16.16 -21.00
N LEU A 505 -39.14 15.68 -20.80
CA LEU A 505 -38.15 16.36 -19.98
C LEU A 505 -37.56 17.59 -20.68
N PRO A 506 -37.35 18.70 -19.95
CA PRO A 506 -36.66 19.86 -20.50
C PRO A 506 -35.20 19.52 -20.77
N ARG A 507 -34.60 20.17 -21.78
CA ARG A 507 -33.19 20.01 -22.12
C ARG A 507 -32.37 21.21 -21.68
N THR A 508 -31.14 20.96 -21.25
CA THR A 508 -30.18 22.02 -20.95
C THR A 508 -29.69 22.71 -22.22
N ASN A 509 -29.45 24.02 -22.15
CA ASN A 509 -28.66 24.77 -23.13
C ASN A 509 -27.16 24.73 -22.80
N ILE A 510 -26.33 24.75 -23.85
CA ILE A 510 -24.85 24.78 -23.76
C ILE A 510 -24.38 26.22 -23.48
N LEU A 511 -23.60 26.40 -22.42
CA LEU A 511 -22.90 27.65 -22.07
C LEU A 511 -21.44 27.63 -22.53
N LYS A 512 -20.77 26.47 -22.38
CA LYS A 512 -19.45 26.20 -22.95
C LYS A 512 -19.48 24.88 -23.71
N SER A 513 -19.06 24.92 -24.97
CA SER A 513 -18.97 23.75 -25.82
C SER A 513 -17.94 22.74 -25.29
N PRO A 514 -18.12 21.44 -25.62
CA PRO A 514 -17.17 20.39 -25.25
C PRO A 514 -15.73 20.78 -25.57
N THR A 515 -14.88 20.81 -24.54
CA THR A 515 -13.49 21.24 -24.60
C THR A 515 -12.62 20.28 -23.80
N ASP A 516 -11.39 20.03 -24.27
CA ASP A 516 -10.41 19.32 -23.46
C ASP A 516 -9.95 20.19 -22.28
N ILE A 517 -10.54 19.92 -21.12
CA ILE A 517 -10.20 20.61 -19.87
C ILE A 517 -8.81 20.22 -19.37
N THR A 518 -8.24 19.11 -19.83
CA THR A 518 -6.96 18.58 -19.34
C THR A 518 -5.75 19.10 -20.13
N GLY A 519 -5.98 19.82 -21.23
CA GLY A 519 -4.90 20.33 -22.09
C GLY A 519 -4.07 19.23 -22.77
N GLY A 520 -4.69 18.10 -23.12
CA GLY A 520 -4.06 16.94 -23.75
C GLY A 520 -3.54 15.87 -22.78
N MET A 521 -3.62 16.09 -21.46
CA MET A 521 -3.14 15.11 -20.47
C MET A 521 -4.00 13.84 -20.43
N LYS A 522 -5.26 13.90 -20.84
CA LYS A 522 -6.13 12.74 -20.98
C LYS A 522 -5.65 11.70 -22.02
N ASP A 523 -4.80 12.11 -22.95
CA ASP A 523 -4.36 11.26 -24.08
C ASP A 523 -3.10 10.42 -23.75
N ASN A 524 -2.57 10.51 -22.52
CA ASN A 524 -1.42 9.74 -22.06
C ASN A 524 -1.66 9.27 -20.62
N CYS A 525 -1.09 8.15 -20.20
CA CYS A 525 -1.08 7.72 -18.79
C CYS A 525 0.36 7.73 -18.26
N THR A 526 0.53 7.95 -16.95
CA THR A 526 1.86 8.18 -16.37
C THR A 526 2.68 6.89 -16.31
N TYR A 527 2.02 5.77 -15.97
CA TYR A 527 2.69 4.49 -15.68
C TYR A 527 2.17 3.33 -16.52
N ASP A 528 1.27 3.59 -17.48
CA ASP A 528 0.84 2.63 -18.48
C ASP A 528 0.82 3.31 -19.87
N PRO A 529 1.82 3.10 -20.72
CA PRO A 529 1.85 3.72 -22.04
C PRO A 529 0.76 3.17 -22.99
N GLU A 530 0.09 2.06 -22.63
CA GLU A 530 -0.99 1.44 -23.41
C GLU A 530 -2.40 1.73 -22.84
N CYS A 531 -2.49 2.53 -21.78
CA CYS A 531 -3.75 2.96 -21.19
C CYS A 531 -4.52 3.88 -22.17
N ILE A 532 -5.38 3.25 -22.98
CA ILE A 532 -6.23 3.89 -23.99
C ILE A 532 -7.66 4.19 -23.49
N TYR A 533 -7.96 3.78 -22.25
CA TYR A 533 -9.29 3.79 -21.64
C TYR A 533 -9.43 4.87 -20.56
N ARG A 534 -8.80 6.03 -20.80
CA ARG A 534 -8.78 7.15 -19.87
C ARG A 534 -10.00 8.04 -20.02
N GLU A 535 -10.85 8.07 -19.01
CA GLU A 535 -12.10 8.85 -18.96
C GLU A 535 -11.97 10.05 -18.04
N LEU A 536 -12.62 11.17 -18.41
CA LEU A 536 -12.78 12.33 -17.52
C LEU A 536 -13.89 12.01 -16.52
N ASP A 537 -13.49 11.61 -15.32
CA ASP A 537 -14.37 11.19 -14.25
C ASP A 537 -14.11 12.06 -13.02
N GLY A 538 -15.16 12.60 -12.43
CA GLY A 538 -15.05 13.51 -11.30
C GLY A 538 -14.69 14.94 -11.70
N LEU A 539 -15.53 15.87 -11.25
CA LEU A 539 -15.33 17.31 -11.39
C LEU A 539 -15.69 17.97 -10.06
N ALA A 540 -14.91 18.97 -9.65
CA ALA A 540 -15.26 19.81 -8.50
C ALA A 540 -14.83 21.25 -8.74
N TYR A 541 -15.72 22.21 -8.45
CA TYR A 541 -15.32 23.61 -8.37
C TYR A 541 -14.65 23.89 -7.03
N LEU A 542 -13.46 24.47 -7.09
CA LEU A 542 -12.64 24.85 -5.95
C LEU A 542 -12.71 26.38 -5.77
N PRO A 543 -13.62 26.91 -4.93
CA PRO A 543 -13.85 28.35 -4.82
C PRO A 543 -12.65 29.11 -4.26
N GLY A 544 -11.90 28.51 -3.33
CA GLY A 544 -10.77 29.15 -2.66
C GLY A 544 -9.60 29.53 -3.59
N ILE A 545 -9.45 28.81 -4.69
CA ILE A 545 -8.41 29.05 -5.71
C ILE A 545 -8.98 29.35 -7.11
N ASN A 546 -10.30 29.38 -7.22
CA ASN A 546 -11.06 29.56 -8.45
C ASN A 546 -10.59 28.62 -9.58
N LYS A 547 -10.68 27.31 -9.33
CA LYS A 547 -10.31 26.25 -10.28
C LYS A 547 -11.43 25.23 -10.43
N ILE A 548 -11.44 24.52 -11.55
CA ILE A 548 -12.21 23.29 -11.74
C ILE A 548 -11.21 22.13 -11.64
N ALA A 549 -11.28 21.37 -10.56
CA ALA A 549 -10.56 20.12 -10.42
C ALA A 549 -11.24 19.04 -11.25
N TRP A 550 -10.44 18.15 -11.81
CA TRP A 550 -10.88 17.03 -12.62
C TRP A 550 -10.03 15.81 -12.31
N ASN A 551 -10.64 14.63 -12.38
CA ASN A 551 -9.95 13.36 -12.28
C ASN A 551 -9.98 12.64 -13.63
N LEU A 552 -9.02 11.74 -13.81
CA LEU A 552 -8.96 10.86 -14.97
C LEU A 552 -8.87 9.41 -14.51
N ARG A 553 -9.89 8.61 -14.84
CA ARG A 553 -9.98 7.18 -14.52
C ARG A 553 -9.53 6.36 -15.70
N ASP A 554 -8.65 5.41 -15.46
CA ASP A 554 -8.43 4.30 -16.40
C ASP A 554 -9.47 3.21 -16.09
N TRP A 555 -10.55 3.15 -16.85
CA TRP A 555 -11.69 2.28 -16.54
C TRP A 555 -11.39 0.80 -16.79
N TYR A 556 -10.42 0.49 -17.65
CA TYR A 556 -10.04 -0.89 -18.00
C TYR A 556 -8.60 -1.23 -17.56
N ASN A 557 -8.20 -0.72 -16.40
CA ASN A 557 -6.92 -1.05 -15.79
C ASN A 557 -6.91 -2.49 -15.25
N ALA A 558 -6.69 -3.48 -16.11
CA ALA A 558 -6.62 -4.90 -15.74
C ALA A 558 -5.23 -5.33 -15.21
N ALA A 559 -4.23 -4.46 -15.35
CA ALA A 559 -2.85 -4.73 -14.97
C ALA A 559 -2.43 -4.10 -13.63
N ARG A 560 -3.39 -3.56 -12.85
CA ARG A 560 -3.14 -2.92 -11.54
C ARG A 560 -2.15 -1.75 -11.61
N PHE A 561 -2.13 -1.02 -12.71
CA PHE A 561 -1.27 0.16 -12.80
C PHE A 561 -1.80 1.29 -11.93
N ASP A 562 -0.96 1.81 -11.05
CA ASP A 562 -1.34 2.96 -10.24
C ASP A 562 -1.07 4.25 -11.04
N GLN A 563 -2.10 5.00 -11.44
CA GLN A 563 -1.96 6.17 -12.34
C GLN A 563 -2.10 7.51 -11.60
N ASP A 564 -1.38 8.53 -12.06
CA ASP A 564 -1.71 9.90 -11.66
C ASP A 564 -3.07 10.24 -12.26
N SER A 565 -3.99 10.81 -11.51
CA SER A 565 -5.37 11.01 -11.94
C SER A 565 -5.88 12.44 -11.77
N LEU A 566 -5.37 13.18 -10.79
CA LEU A 566 -5.91 14.48 -10.42
C LEU A 566 -5.24 15.62 -11.19
N GLY A 567 -6.04 16.58 -11.64
CA GLY A 567 -5.57 17.84 -12.17
C GLY A 567 -6.59 18.95 -11.93
N TRP A 568 -6.28 20.15 -12.40
CA TRP A 568 -7.24 21.24 -12.44
C TRP A 568 -7.03 22.17 -13.62
N SER A 569 -8.04 23.00 -13.88
CA SER A 569 -8.01 24.06 -14.88
C SER A 569 -8.71 25.31 -14.38
N ASN A 570 -8.53 26.43 -15.07
CA ASN A 570 -9.34 27.61 -14.83
C ASN A 570 -10.83 27.30 -15.16
N PRO A 571 -11.80 28.08 -14.63
CA PRO A 571 -13.21 27.93 -14.99
C PRO A 571 -13.50 28.14 -16.49
N ASP A 572 -12.63 28.81 -17.23
CA ASP A 572 -12.73 28.89 -18.69
C ASP A 572 -12.18 27.65 -19.42
N MET A 573 -11.89 26.56 -18.69
CA MET A 573 -11.31 25.29 -19.15
C MET A 573 -9.90 25.42 -19.74
N THR A 574 -9.18 26.50 -19.43
CA THR A 574 -7.80 26.73 -19.88
C THR A 574 -6.78 26.56 -18.75
N ASN A 575 -5.49 26.58 -19.08
CA ASN A 575 -4.38 26.52 -18.12
C ASN A 575 -4.44 25.29 -17.20
N ALA A 576 -4.59 24.13 -17.83
CA ALA A 576 -4.56 22.84 -17.16
C ALA A 576 -3.21 22.63 -16.44
N ALA A 577 -3.26 22.08 -15.23
CA ALA A 577 -2.10 21.64 -14.46
C ALA A 577 -2.40 20.27 -13.84
N GLY A 578 -1.37 19.43 -13.76
CA GLY A 578 -1.48 18.01 -13.46
C GLY A 578 -0.54 17.19 -14.33
N VAL A 579 -0.72 15.88 -14.43
CA VAL A 579 -1.54 15.06 -13.52
C VAL A 579 -0.75 14.75 -12.24
N TRP A 580 -1.46 14.60 -11.13
CA TRP A 580 -0.89 14.31 -9.80
C TRP A 580 -1.46 13.00 -9.27
N HIS A 581 -0.70 12.37 -8.38
CA HIS A 581 -1.16 11.22 -7.62
C HIS A 581 -1.77 11.68 -6.30
N ILE A 582 -2.95 11.18 -5.95
CA ILE A 582 -3.61 11.53 -4.69
C ILE A 582 -3.06 10.63 -3.59
N GLY A 583 -2.27 11.18 -2.67
CA GLY A 583 -1.61 10.42 -1.60
C GLY A 583 -0.21 9.97 -1.99
N GLN A 584 0.52 9.41 -1.01
CA GLN A 584 1.83 8.82 -1.27
C GLN A 584 1.67 7.47 -1.96
N ARG A 585 2.35 7.29 -3.10
CA ARG A 585 2.49 5.97 -3.71
C ARG A 585 3.34 5.10 -2.80
N ASN A 586 2.77 3.99 -2.38
CA ASN A 586 3.48 2.96 -1.65
C ASN A 586 3.21 1.63 -2.35
N ARG A 587 4.28 0.88 -2.61
CA ARG A 587 4.20 -0.40 -3.31
C ARG A 587 3.56 -1.49 -2.45
N ASP A 588 3.72 -1.39 -1.12
CA ASP A 588 3.20 -2.34 -0.14
C ASP A 588 1.89 -1.88 0.51
N ASP A 589 1.42 -0.68 0.19
CA ASP A 589 0.19 -0.10 0.73
C ASP A 589 -0.61 0.59 -0.38
N ASP A 590 -1.71 -0.07 -0.78
CA ASP A 590 -2.60 0.40 -1.83
C ASP A 590 -3.70 1.37 -1.33
N THR A 591 -3.55 1.91 -0.12
CA THR A 591 -4.49 2.87 0.49
C THR A 591 -4.85 4.01 -0.45
N PHE A 592 -3.87 4.49 -1.22
CA PHE A 592 -4.00 5.65 -2.10
C PHE A 592 -4.03 5.33 -3.60
N HIS A 593 -4.06 4.04 -3.95
CA HIS A 593 -4.06 3.59 -5.33
C HIS A 593 -5.17 4.27 -6.16
N ASN A 594 -4.91 4.62 -7.41
CA ASN A 594 -5.84 5.36 -8.26
C ASN A 594 -7.21 4.67 -8.45
N ALA A 595 -7.25 3.34 -8.34
CA ALA A 595 -8.49 2.56 -8.33
C ALA A 595 -9.42 2.87 -7.12
N LYS A 596 -8.95 3.63 -6.13
CA LYS A 596 -9.72 4.17 -5.00
C LYS A 596 -9.96 5.69 -5.07
N THR A 597 -9.38 6.42 -6.03
CA THR A 597 -9.39 7.91 -5.99
C THR A 597 -9.85 8.59 -7.26
N SER A 598 -9.95 7.89 -8.39
CA SER A 598 -10.01 8.51 -9.73
C SER A 598 -11.40 8.72 -10.36
N ASN A 599 -12.52 8.47 -9.67
CA ASN A 599 -13.86 8.44 -10.29
C ASN A 599 -14.73 9.66 -9.96
N TYR A 600 -14.83 10.05 -8.69
CA TYR A 600 -15.63 11.20 -8.30
C TYR A 600 -14.86 12.17 -7.43
N LEU A 601 -15.24 13.46 -7.53
CA LEU A 601 -14.70 14.57 -6.76
C LEU A 601 -15.86 15.37 -6.18
N PHE A 602 -15.75 15.77 -4.91
CA PHE A 602 -16.67 16.72 -4.28
C PHE A 602 -16.00 17.40 -3.09
N ASN A 603 -16.60 18.49 -2.59
CA ASN A 603 -16.03 19.24 -1.48
C ASN A 603 -16.65 18.80 -0.14
N ALA A 604 -15.81 18.63 0.88
CA ALA A 604 -16.23 18.64 2.28
C ALA A 604 -16.47 20.09 2.75
N PRO A 605 -17.36 20.32 3.74
CA PRO A 605 -17.54 21.64 4.35
C PRO A 605 -16.21 22.19 4.87
N GLN A 606 -15.92 23.46 4.58
CA GLN A 606 -14.66 24.09 4.97
C GLN A 606 -14.42 24.03 6.49
N SER A 607 -15.48 24.22 7.28
CA SER A 607 -15.43 24.14 8.74
C SER A 607 -14.98 22.75 9.23
N PHE A 608 -15.53 21.68 8.64
CA PHE A 608 -15.14 20.31 8.94
C PHE A 608 -13.69 20.04 8.49
N ALA A 609 -13.34 20.45 7.28
CA ALA A 609 -12.01 20.25 6.72
C ALA A 609 -10.93 20.91 7.58
N THR A 610 -11.13 22.17 7.98
CA THR A 610 -10.20 22.88 8.88
C THR A 610 -10.09 22.22 10.25
N ALA A 611 -11.19 21.73 10.82
CA ALA A 611 -11.19 21.16 12.17
C ALA A 611 -10.65 19.72 12.23
N TRP A 612 -10.86 18.90 11.19
CA TRP A 612 -10.63 17.46 11.26
C TRP A 612 -9.77 16.89 10.12
N LEU A 613 -9.69 17.57 8.99
CA LEU A 613 -9.00 17.10 7.78
C LEU A 613 -7.77 17.93 7.43
N GLU A 614 -7.23 18.69 8.40
CA GLU A 614 -6.03 19.51 8.20
C GLU A 614 -6.17 20.52 7.03
N GLY A 615 -7.39 21.02 6.79
CA GLY A 615 -7.68 21.93 5.67
C GLY A 615 -8.02 21.23 4.34
N LYS A 616 -7.82 19.92 4.23
CA LYS A 616 -8.12 19.10 3.04
C LYS A 616 -9.62 18.98 2.81
N ASN A 617 -10.15 19.79 1.90
CA ASN A 617 -11.58 19.85 1.63
C ASN A 617 -11.98 19.19 0.29
N LEU A 618 -11.04 18.83 -0.60
CA LEU A 618 -11.37 18.08 -1.81
C LEU A 618 -11.40 16.59 -1.48
N ILE A 619 -12.55 15.97 -1.65
CA ILE A 619 -12.76 14.53 -1.47
C ILE A 619 -12.73 13.86 -2.83
N ALA A 620 -11.93 12.80 -2.94
CA ALA A 620 -11.81 11.94 -4.10
C ALA A 620 -12.22 10.52 -3.75
N GLY A 621 -12.78 9.79 -4.72
CA GLY A 621 -13.14 8.40 -4.52
C GLY A 621 -13.35 7.62 -5.81
N ASN A 622 -13.39 6.30 -5.70
CA ASN A 622 -13.68 5.35 -6.77
C ASN A 622 -14.11 4.00 -6.17
N ALA A 623 -15.04 3.32 -6.84
CA ALA A 623 -15.39 1.93 -6.57
C ALA A 623 -15.21 1.13 -7.85
N ARG A 624 -14.23 0.23 -7.84
CA ARG A 624 -13.94 -0.69 -8.95
C ARG A 624 -14.63 -2.03 -8.71
N GLU A 625 -15.16 -2.63 -9.77
CA GLU A 625 -15.80 -3.95 -9.71
C GLU A 625 -14.87 -5.00 -9.08
N ALA A 626 -15.47 -5.92 -8.31
CA ALA A 626 -14.81 -6.89 -7.44
C ALA A 626 -13.86 -6.32 -6.36
N GLY A 627 -13.68 -4.99 -6.30
CA GLY A 627 -12.68 -4.35 -5.44
C GLY A 627 -11.25 -4.67 -5.88
N ALA A 628 -11.10 -5.17 -7.11
CA ALA A 628 -9.88 -5.79 -7.58
C ALA A 628 -8.80 -4.76 -7.96
N LEU A 629 -7.55 -5.22 -7.98
CA LEU A 629 -6.40 -4.50 -8.52
C LEU A 629 -6.17 -3.14 -7.85
N GLY A 630 -6.03 -3.16 -6.52
CA GLY A 630 -5.85 -1.94 -5.74
C GLY A 630 -7.14 -1.13 -5.58
N GLY A 631 -8.29 -1.69 -5.97
CA GLY A 631 -9.61 -1.13 -5.76
C GLY A 631 -10.09 -1.24 -4.31
N SER A 632 -11.40 -1.04 -4.12
CA SER A 632 -12.05 -1.13 -2.81
C SER A 632 -13.36 -1.90 -2.96
N GLN A 633 -13.67 -2.79 -2.02
CA GLN A 633 -14.92 -3.56 -1.97
C GLN A 633 -16.09 -2.73 -1.41
N GLY A 634 -16.28 -1.54 -1.99
CA GLY A 634 -17.22 -0.52 -1.55
C GLY A 634 -16.72 0.88 -1.92
N PRO A 635 -17.50 1.94 -1.68
CA PRO A 635 -17.11 3.30 -2.01
C PRO A 635 -15.94 3.78 -1.14
N THR A 636 -15.21 4.78 -1.63
CA THR A 636 -14.02 5.31 -0.94
C THR A 636 -14.13 6.82 -0.78
N LEU A 637 -13.52 7.33 0.28
CA LEU A 637 -13.36 8.77 0.53
C LEU A 637 -11.91 9.04 0.92
N ILE A 638 -11.19 9.76 0.08
CA ILE A 638 -9.83 10.24 0.31
C ILE A 638 -9.83 11.77 0.26
N ALA A 639 -9.42 12.44 1.33
CA ALA A 639 -9.34 13.90 1.38
C ALA A 639 -7.95 14.40 0.97
N THR A 640 -7.89 15.43 0.13
CA THR A 640 -6.66 16.12 -0.28
C THR A 640 -6.89 17.63 -0.43
N ALA A 641 -5.80 18.40 -0.50
CA ALA A 641 -5.80 19.84 -0.82
C ALA A 641 -4.60 20.14 -1.71
N PRO A 642 -4.70 19.92 -3.04
CA PRO A 642 -3.52 20.00 -3.90
C PRO A 642 -2.88 21.40 -3.89
N TRP A 643 -3.63 22.47 -3.57
CA TRP A 643 -3.07 23.82 -3.43
C TRP A 643 -2.11 24.01 -2.26
N GLU A 644 -2.10 23.11 -1.27
CA GLU A 644 -1.16 23.13 -0.15
C GLU A 644 0.19 22.51 -0.52
N ASP A 645 0.21 21.61 -1.51
CA ASP A 645 1.42 20.98 -2.07
C ASP A 645 2.06 21.81 -3.20
N GLY A 646 1.47 22.96 -3.53
CA GLY A 646 1.92 23.91 -4.55
C GLY A 646 0.75 24.53 -5.29
N ASN A 647 0.97 25.65 -5.99
CA ASN A 647 -0.09 26.30 -6.77
C ASN A 647 0.42 26.76 -8.16
N PRO A 648 0.51 25.84 -9.15
CA PRO A 648 0.20 24.41 -9.05
C PRO A 648 1.31 23.57 -8.40
N PRO A 649 0.99 22.37 -7.87
CA PRO A 649 1.99 21.36 -7.55
C PRO A 649 2.85 21.01 -8.76
N ALA A 650 4.02 20.44 -8.49
CA ALA A 650 4.86 19.89 -9.55
C ALA A 650 4.12 18.78 -10.30
N ALA A 651 4.38 18.63 -11.60
CA ALA A 651 3.81 17.53 -12.39
C ALA A 651 4.23 16.18 -11.77
N SER A 652 3.30 15.21 -11.73
CA SER A 652 3.47 13.90 -11.10
C SER A 652 3.86 13.93 -9.61
N ALA A 653 3.53 15.02 -8.91
CA ALA A 653 3.66 15.06 -7.46
C ALA A 653 2.70 14.05 -6.79
N ASN A 654 3.20 13.40 -5.74
CA ASN A 654 2.37 12.71 -4.76
C ASN A 654 1.83 13.73 -3.77
N LEU A 655 0.52 13.94 -3.79
CA LEU A 655 -0.16 14.93 -2.94
C LEU A 655 -0.30 14.41 -1.53
N ASP A 656 -0.38 15.32 -0.56
CA ASP A 656 -0.77 14.96 0.80
C ASP A 656 -2.26 14.59 0.82
N ALA A 657 -2.58 13.45 1.45
CA ALA A 657 -3.93 12.91 1.46
C ALA A 657 -4.24 12.10 2.73
N ILE A 658 -5.53 12.06 3.07
CA ILE A 658 -6.05 11.35 4.24
C ILE A 658 -7.10 10.34 3.78
N ALA A 659 -6.87 9.06 4.08
CA ALA A 659 -7.87 8.03 3.86
C ALA A 659 -8.96 8.06 4.94
N LEU A 660 -10.22 8.23 4.52
CA LEU A 660 -11.36 8.37 5.42
C LEU A 660 -12.29 7.15 5.36
N ILE A 661 -12.53 6.63 4.15
CA ILE A 661 -13.28 5.39 3.91
C ILE A 661 -12.60 4.64 2.77
N TYR A 662 -12.38 3.35 2.97
CA TYR A 662 -12.12 2.36 1.91
C TYR A 662 -12.34 0.97 2.49
N TYR A 663 -12.58 -0.03 1.65
CA TYR A 663 -12.81 -1.41 2.09
C TYR A 663 -11.78 -2.31 1.42
N PRO A 664 -10.82 -2.88 2.18
CA PRO A 664 -9.77 -3.74 1.65
C PRO A 664 -10.30 -4.91 0.82
N GLU A 665 -9.50 -5.34 -0.16
CA GLU A 665 -9.82 -6.52 -0.95
C GLU A 665 -9.81 -7.79 -0.08
N ASN A 666 -10.86 -8.59 -0.22
CA ASN A 666 -10.97 -9.91 0.37
C ASN A 666 -11.58 -10.84 -0.68
N TYR A 667 -10.78 -11.77 -1.21
CA TYR A 667 -11.19 -12.65 -2.31
C TYR A 667 -12.36 -13.55 -1.92
N ASP A 668 -12.32 -14.11 -0.70
CA ASP A 668 -13.36 -14.99 -0.17
C ASP A 668 -14.71 -14.25 -0.08
N CYS A 669 -14.71 -12.98 0.31
CA CYS A 669 -15.92 -12.14 0.34
C CYS A 669 -16.67 -12.13 -1.01
N VAL A 670 -15.92 -12.07 -2.11
CA VAL A 670 -16.51 -11.92 -3.45
C VAL A 670 -17.06 -13.24 -3.98
N TRP A 671 -16.35 -14.34 -3.74
CA TRP A 671 -16.56 -15.60 -4.48
C TRP A 671 -16.98 -16.79 -3.62
N GLU A 672 -16.60 -16.83 -2.35
CA GLU A 672 -16.74 -18.03 -1.52
C GLU A 672 -17.71 -17.83 -0.35
N ASN A 673 -17.59 -16.71 0.36
CA ASN A 673 -18.28 -16.46 1.61
C ASN A 673 -18.53 -14.96 1.86
N GLN A 674 -19.75 -14.51 1.61
CA GLN A 674 -20.14 -13.12 1.83
C GLN A 674 -20.13 -12.68 3.30
N ASP A 675 -20.14 -13.61 4.26
CA ASP A 675 -20.12 -13.27 5.68
C ASP A 675 -18.76 -12.70 6.12
N VAL A 676 -17.70 -12.87 5.32
CA VAL A 676 -16.39 -12.26 5.60
C VAL A 676 -16.21 -10.88 4.96
N CYS A 677 -17.21 -10.39 4.22
CA CYS A 677 -17.16 -9.06 3.63
C CYS A 677 -17.11 -7.97 4.71
N ILE A 678 -16.13 -7.06 4.59
CA ILE A 678 -16.04 -5.90 5.47
C ILE A 678 -17.18 -4.93 5.18
N PHE A 679 -17.46 -4.66 3.90
CA PHE A 679 -18.66 -3.95 3.48
C PHE A 679 -19.84 -4.94 3.40
N PRO A 680 -20.84 -4.84 4.28
CA PRO A 680 -21.88 -5.85 4.37
C PRO A 680 -22.69 -5.95 3.08
N GLY A 681 -22.86 -7.17 2.58
CA GLY A 681 -23.64 -7.43 1.37
C GLY A 681 -22.95 -6.99 0.07
N TYR A 682 -21.64 -6.72 0.10
CA TYR A 682 -20.86 -6.42 -1.10
C TYR A 682 -21.08 -7.44 -2.22
N ARG A 683 -21.11 -6.97 -3.47
CA ARG A 683 -21.13 -7.78 -4.69
C ARG A 683 -20.09 -7.31 -5.69
N ALA A 684 -19.58 -8.24 -6.49
CA ALA A 684 -18.58 -7.95 -7.50
C ALA A 684 -19.02 -6.86 -8.50
N ALA A 685 -20.32 -6.79 -8.81
CA ALA A 685 -20.91 -5.83 -9.75
C ALA A 685 -21.48 -4.56 -9.07
N ASP A 686 -21.17 -4.32 -7.78
CA ASP A 686 -21.53 -3.07 -7.13
C ASP A 686 -20.77 -1.91 -7.79
N GLN A 687 -21.48 -0.82 -8.10
CA GLN A 687 -20.90 0.38 -8.71
C GLN A 687 -21.31 1.61 -7.91
N TRP A 688 -20.32 2.44 -7.53
CA TRP A 688 -20.54 3.70 -6.83
C TRP A 688 -19.81 4.81 -7.59
N ASN A 689 -20.57 5.75 -8.18
CA ASN A 689 -20.08 6.59 -9.28
C ASN A 689 -20.08 8.10 -8.98
N GLY A 690 -20.62 8.52 -7.84
CA GLY A 690 -20.67 9.94 -7.50
C GLY A 690 -21.03 10.16 -6.04
N GLY A 691 -20.64 11.32 -5.51
CA GLY A 691 -20.97 11.66 -4.14
C GLY A 691 -21.01 13.15 -3.87
N ALA A 692 -21.60 13.52 -2.74
CA ALA A 692 -21.62 14.88 -2.25
C ALA A 692 -21.70 14.91 -0.72
N TRP A 693 -21.09 15.92 -0.12
CA TRP A 693 -21.24 16.21 1.30
C TRP A 693 -22.30 17.30 1.49
N ILE A 694 -23.41 16.93 2.12
CA ILE A 694 -24.55 17.81 2.33
C ILE A 694 -24.49 18.39 3.74
N GLU A 695 -24.60 19.71 3.83
CA GLU A 695 -24.81 20.44 5.08
C GLU A 695 -26.00 21.37 4.88
N SER A 696 -27.04 21.18 5.69
CA SER A 696 -28.29 21.93 5.62
C SER A 696 -28.79 22.23 7.04
N SER A 697 -29.87 23.00 7.14
CA SER A 697 -30.55 23.23 8.42
C SER A 697 -31.13 21.95 9.04
N SER A 698 -31.51 20.97 8.22
CA SER A 698 -32.12 19.70 8.67
C SER A 698 -31.08 18.68 9.13
N GLY A 699 -29.82 18.85 8.73
CA GLY A 699 -28.74 17.97 9.15
C GLY A 699 -27.59 17.89 8.15
N THR A 700 -26.72 16.91 8.37
CA THR A 700 -25.58 16.61 7.49
C THR A 700 -25.50 15.12 7.14
N ALA A 701 -25.01 14.83 5.93
CA ALA A 701 -24.68 13.49 5.48
C ALA A 701 -23.67 13.55 4.34
N ILE A 702 -22.89 12.48 4.17
CA ILE A 702 -22.16 12.23 2.93
C ILE A 702 -22.96 11.22 2.13
N LEU A 703 -23.31 11.59 0.90
CA LEU A 703 -24.11 10.77 0.00
C LEU A 703 -23.19 10.16 -1.04
N ILE A 704 -23.36 8.88 -1.32
CA ILE A 704 -22.76 8.21 -2.48
C ILE A 704 -23.91 7.59 -3.30
N ALA A 705 -23.92 7.83 -4.60
CA ALA A 705 -24.92 7.30 -5.53
C ALA A 705 -24.31 6.21 -6.40
N GLY A 706 -25.11 5.18 -6.72
CA GLY A 706 -24.62 4.03 -7.46
C GLY A 706 -25.72 3.03 -7.83
N ARG A 707 -25.28 1.84 -8.23
CA ARG A 707 -26.11 0.67 -8.49
C ARG A 707 -25.60 -0.50 -7.66
N LYS A 708 -26.46 -1.05 -6.81
CA LYS A 708 -26.20 -2.19 -5.95
C LYS A 708 -26.59 -3.49 -6.66
N GLY A 709 -25.73 -4.50 -6.61
CA GLY A 709 -26.09 -5.88 -6.94
C GLY A 709 -26.79 -6.56 -5.76
N LEU A 710 -27.91 -7.23 -6.02
CA LEU A 710 -28.70 -7.95 -5.02
C LEU A 710 -28.61 -9.47 -5.19
N GLY A 711 -28.25 -9.94 -6.39
CA GLY A 711 -28.00 -11.34 -6.69
C GLY A 711 -26.61 -11.82 -6.27
N GLU A 712 -26.29 -13.09 -6.52
CA GLU A 712 -24.95 -13.63 -6.28
C GLU A 712 -23.93 -13.06 -7.26
N SER A 713 -22.69 -12.86 -6.81
CA SER A 713 -21.57 -12.47 -7.67
C SER A 713 -21.32 -13.56 -8.73
N CYS A 714 -21.15 -13.16 -9.99
CA CYS A 714 -20.79 -14.04 -11.10
C CYS A 714 -19.87 -13.33 -12.08
N TYR A 715 -18.92 -14.06 -12.67
CA TYR A 715 -18.09 -13.57 -13.77
C TYR A 715 -18.30 -14.47 -14.99
N GLY A 716 -18.81 -13.92 -16.10
CA GLY A 716 -19.20 -14.71 -17.27
C GLY A 716 -20.01 -13.92 -18.28
N THR A 717 -20.62 -14.58 -19.25
CA THR A 717 -21.64 -13.94 -20.11
C THR A 717 -22.97 -13.79 -19.37
N PRO A 718 -23.90 -12.94 -19.84
CA PRO A 718 -25.21 -12.78 -19.21
C PRO A 718 -25.95 -14.12 -19.05
N GLU A 719 -25.86 -15.01 -20.03
CA GLU A 719 -26.49 -16.34 -20.00
C GLU A 719 -25.86 -17.27 -18.96
N GLU A 720 -24.54 -17.21 -18.78
CA GLU A 720 -23.81 -17.97 -17.76
C GLU A 720 -24.17 -17.47 -16.35
N CYS A 721 -24.41 -16.16 -16.21
CA CYS A 721 -24.73 -15.49 -14.96
C CYS A 721 -26.23 -15.29 -14.70
N GLY A 722 -27.07 -16.24 -15.16
CA GLY A 722 -28.49 -16.28 -14.78
C GLY A 722 -29.43 -15.45 -15.66
N ASN A 723 -29.01 -15.10 -16.88
CA ASN A 723 -29.70 -14.21 -17.82
C ASN A 723 -29.86 -12.79 -17.29
N ASP A 724 -28.75 -12.16 -16.91
CA ASP A 724 -28.72 -10.75 -16.57
C ASP A 724 -29.27 -9.89 -17.72
N THR A 725 -30.37 -9.17 -17.48
CA THR A 725 -31.00 -8.32 -18.49
C THR A 725 -30.45 -6.90 -18.53
N CYS A 726 -29.68 -6.50 -17.52
CA CYS A 726 -29.15 -5.15 -17.38
C CYS A 726 -27.71 -5.02 -17.92
N VAL A 727 -26.91 -6.08 -17.83
CA VAL A 727 -25.53 -6.11 -18.34
C VAL A 727 -25.46 -7.12 -19.48
N THR A 728 -25.14 -6.65 -20.70
CA THR A 728 -25.16 -7.48 -21.92
C THR A 728 -23.79 -7.98 -22.38
N SER A 729 -22.71 -7.46 -21.79
CA SER A 729 -21.33 -7.88 -22.05
C SER A 729 -20.89 -8.98 -21.10
N LYS A 730 -19.83 -9.72 -21.48
CA LYS A 730 -19.12 -10.58 -20.54
C LYS A 730 -18.45 -9.72 -19.47
N GLY A 731 -18.57 -10.09 -18.20
CA GLY A 731 -17.95 -9.35 -17.09
C GLY A 731 -18.50 -9.76 -15.74
N TYR A 732 -18.50 -8.83 -14.79
CA TYR A 732 -19.09 -9.02 -13.47
C TYR A 732 -20.62 -8.82 -13.51
N HIS A 733 -21.34 -9.73 -12.85
CA HIS A 733 -22.79 -9.74 -12.76
C HIS A 733 -23.24 -9.99 -11.32
N ALA A 734 -24.38 -9.40 -10.93
CA ALA A 734 -25.06 -9.65 -9.66
C ALA A 734 -26.57 -9.35 -9.73
N TYR A 735 -27.22 -9.68 -10.85
CA TYR A 735 -28.65 -9.43 -11.08
C TYR A 735 -29.55 -10.16 -10.06
N PRO A 736 -30.62 -9.54 -9.52
CA PRO A 736 -31.14 -8.20 -9.85
C PRO A 736 -30.33 -7.06 -9.23
N TYR A 737 -30.54 -5.85 -9.74
CA TYR A 737 -29.87 -4.64 -9.26
C TYR A 737 -30.86 -3.64 -8.65
N GLU A 738 -30.34 -2.67 -7.91
CA GLU A 738 -31.11 -1.54 -7.38
C GLU A 738 -30.29 -0.25 -7.48
N PRO A 739 -30.79 0.82 -8.12
CA PRO A 739 -30.15 2.12 -8.07
C PRO A 739 -30.36 2.74 -6.67
N GLU A 740 -29.27 3.17 -6.04
CA GLU A 740 -29.28 3.57 -4.62
C GLU A 740 -28.52 4.89 -4.36
N ILE A 741 -28.95 5.57 -3.29
CA ILE A 741 -28.13 6.53 -2.55
C ILE A 741 -27.86 5.94 -1.17
N ILE A 742 -26.59 5.87 -0.79
CA ILE A 742 -26.16 5.44 0.55
C ILE A 742 -25.63 6.63 1.35
N PHE A 743 -25.91 6.63 2.66
CA PHE A 743 -25.71 7.77 3.54
C PHE A 743 -24.67 7.43 4.61
N TYR A 744 -23.59 8.19 4.66
CA TYR A 744 -22.55 8.11 5.68
C TYR A 744 -22.65 9.27 6.67
N ASP A 745 -22.32 9.00 7.93
CA ASP A 745 -22.32 10.00 9.00
C ASP A 745 -20.95 10.70 9.07
N PRO A 746 -20.87 12.02 8.87
CA PRO A 746 -19.66 12.80 9.12
C PRO A 746 -18.99 12.60 10.48
N GLN A 747 -19.74 12.21 11.52
CA GLN A 747 -19.18 11.93 12.84
C GLN A 747 -18.29 10.68 12.83
N ASP A 748 -18.59 9.67 12.00
CA ASP A 748 -17.73 8.50 11.87
C ASP A 748 -16.35 8.88 11.32
N LEU A 749 -16.28 9.89 10.44
CA LEU A 749 -15.00 10.37 9.92
C LEU A 749 -14.15 11.05 11.00
N LYS A 750 -14.77 11.69 12.00
CA LYS A 750 -14.04 12.20 13.18
C LYS A 750 -13.47 11.07 14.01
N ALA A 751 -14.20 9.95 14.12
CA ALA A 751 -13.73 8.77 14.83
C ALA A 751 -12.51 8.14 14.13
N VAL A 752 -12.51 8.14 12.79
CA VAL A 752 -11.35 7.74 11.97
C VAL A 752 -10.17 8.67 12.23
N ARG A 753 -10.38 9.99 12.15
CA ARG A 753 -9.34 10.99 12.41
C ARG A 753 -8.80 10.95 13.84
N SER A 754 -9.59 10.50 14.80
CA SER A 754 -9.18 10.33 16.19
C SER A 754 -8.50 8.97 16.47
N GLY A 755 -8.34 8.11 15.46
CA GLY A 755 -7.78 6.76 15.62
C GLY A 755 -8.65 5.78 16.40
N THR A 756 -9.93 6.13 16.61
CA THR A 756 -10.89 5.29 17.36
C THR A 756 -11.68 4.33 16.46
N LYS A 757 -11.51 4.48 15.15
CA LYS A 757 -12.15 3.67 14.10
C LYS A 757 -11.21 3.58 12.92
N SER A 758 -11.08 2.42 12.29
CA SER A 758 -10.35 2.30 11.03
C SER A 758 -11.23 2.78 9.85
N PRO A 759 -10.63 3.26 8.73
CA PRO A 759 -11.39 3.71 7.56
C PRO A 759 -12.41 2.69 7.05
N TRP A 760 -12.08 1.40 7.10
CA TRP A 760 -12.92 0.29 6.63
C TRP A 760 -14.01 -0.15 7.61
N GLU A 761 -14.04 0.40 8.83
CA GLU A 761 -15.12 0.14 9.79
C GLU A 761 -16.29 1.12 9.61
N VAL A 762 -16.11 2.19 8.82
CA VAL A 762 -17.16 3.17 8.54
C VAL A 762 -18.18 2.53 7.61
N LEU A 763 -19.46 2.60 7.96
CA LEU A 763 -20.54 1.97 7.19
C LEU A 763 -21.68 2.98 6.97
N PRO A 764 -22.46 2.84 5.88
CA PRO A 764 -23.61 3.70 5.67
C PRO A 764 -24.67 3.40 6.73
N TYR A 765 -25.29 4.45 7.27
CA TYR A 765 -26.37 4.30 8.26
C TYR A 765 -27.75 4.22 7.61
N LYS A 766 -27.86 4.56 6.32
CA LYS A 766 -29.12 4.55 5.58
C LYS A 766 -28.89 4.33 4.08
N VAL A 767 -29.89 3.73 3.45
CA VAL A 767 -29.99 3.50 2.00
C VAL A 767 -31.33 4.06 1.53
N MET A 768 -31.34 4.71 0.36
CA MET A 768 -32.51 5.19 -0.37
C MET A 768 -32.51 4.57 -1.75
N SER A 769 -33.54 3.76 -2.04
CA SER A 769 -33.78 3.22 -3.37
C SER A 769 -34.29 4.31 -4.31
N LEU A 770 -33.84 4.26 -5.57
CA LEU A 770 -34.24 5.16 -6.64
C LEU A 770 -35.05 4.46 -7.75
N GLU A 771 -35.37 3.17 -7.60
CA GLU A 771 -36.03 2.36 -8.66
C GLU A 771 -37.31 3.02 -9.19
N ASP A 772 -38.13 3.61 -8.30
CA ASP A 772 -39.40 4.25 -8.66
C ASP A 772 -39.25 5.62 -9.35
N ILE A 773 -38.03 6.15 -9.42
CA ILE A 773 -37.72 7.49 -9.94
C ILE A 773 -36.94 7.43 -11.25
N THR A 774 -36.16 6.37 -11.47
CA THR A 774 -35.26 6.25 -12.62
C THR A 774 -35.97 5.77 -13.89
N TYR A 775 -35.39 6.08 -15.05
CA TYR A 775 -35.98 5.77 -16.36
C TYR A 775 -35.63 4.37 -16.86
N ASN A 776 -34.47 3.81 -16.46
CA ASN A 776 -34.09 2.41 -16.73
C ASN A 776 -34.49 1.45 -15.57
N GLY A 777 -35.22 1.93 -14.56
CA GLY A 777 -35.68 1.15 -13.40
C GLY A 777 -34.53 0.47 -12.66
N VAL A 778 -34.68 -0.82 -12.35
CA VAL A 778 -33.64 -1.62 -11.67
C VAL A 778 -32.28 -1.63 -12.38
N CYS A 779 -32.25 -1.43 -13.70
CA CYS A 779 -31.01 -1.46 -14.47
C CYS A 779 -30.24 -0.12 -14.42
N SER A 780 -30.85 0.94 -13.89
CA SER A 780 -30.30 2.29 -13.92
C SER A 780 -28.91 2.40 -13.32
N LEU A 781 -28.04 3.07 -14.05
CA LEU A 781 -26.69 3.42 -13.61
C LEU A 781 -26.68 4.86 -13.12
N MET A 782 -26.71 5.03 -11.81
CA MET A 782 -26.49 6.35 -11.22
C MET A 782 -25.03 6.76 -11.43
N GLY A 783 -24.81 8.00 -11.85
CA GLY A 783 -23.50 8.57 -12.17
C GLY A 783 -23.05 9.62 -11.15
N ALA A 784 -22.50 10.71 -11.67
CA ALA A 784 -22.01 11.84 -10.89
C ALA A 784 -23.09 12.58 -10.08
N VAL A 785 -22.65 13.21 -9.00
CA VAL A 785 -23.47 13.97 -8.07
C VAL A 785 -22.89 15.38 -7.93
N ALA A 786 -23.74 16.40 -7.90
CA ALA A 786 -23.34 17.78 -7.60
C ALA A 786 -24.26 18.42 -6.56
N TRP A 787 -23.67 19.23 -5.68
CA TRP A 787 -24.37 19.93 -4.60
C TRP A 787 -24.31 21.44 -4.80
N ASP A 788 -25.49 22.06 -4.91
CA ASP A 788 -25.68 23.49 -4.81
C ASP A 788 -25.97 23.85 -3.36
N GLN A 789 -24.92 24.25 -2.64
CA GLN A 789 -25.00 24.60 -1.24
C GLN A 789 -25.73 25.94 -1.00
N GLU A 790 -25.73 26.85 -1.98
CA GLU A 790 -26.35 28.17 -1.81
C GLU A 790 -27.88 28.08 -1.85
N HIS A 791 -28.41 27.21 -2.71
CA HIS A 791 -29.85 27.04 -2.90
C HIS A 791 -30.38 25.71 -2.40
N GLY A 792 -29.53 24.80 -1.92
CA GLY A 792 -29.93 23.53 -1.32
C GLY A 792 -30.46 22.50 -2.32
N PHE A 793 -29.87 22.43 -3.52
CA PHE A 793 -30.25 21.46 -4.56
C PHE A 793 -29.20 20.37 -4.77
N LEU A 794 -29.67 19.13 -4.83
CA LEU A 794 -28.87 17.97 -5.18
C LEU A 794 -29.18 17.55 -6.62
N TYR A 795 -28.13 17.40 -7.42
CA TYR A 795 -28.20 16.91 -8.80
C TYR A 795 -27.52 15.55 -8.90
N ILE A 796 -28.19 14.55 -9.46
CA ILE A 796 -27.62 13.20 -9.69
C ILE A 796 -27.90 12.79 -11.12
N THR A 797 -26.88 12.33 -11.84
CA THR A 797 -27.05 11.82 -13.21
C THR A 797 -27.53 10.37 -13.22
N GLU A 798 -28.43 10.05 -14.15
CA GLU A 798 -28.72 8.68 -14.59
C GLU A 798 -28.12 8.53 -16.00
N LYS A 799 -27.22 7.54 -16.14
CA LYS A 799 -26.41 7.34 -17.35
C LYS A 799 -27.09 6.41 -18.34
N GLU A 800 -26.70 6.54 -19.61
CA GLU A 800 -26.97 5.57 -20.69
C GLU A 800 -28.45 5.23 -20.93
N ILE A 801 -29.33 6.24 -20.90
CA ILE A 801 -30.75 6.01 -21.19
C ILE A 801 -30.96 5.72 -22.68
N ASN A 802 -31.53 4.55 -22.97
CA ASN A 802 -31.90 4.12 -24.31
C ASN A 802 -33.42 3.98 -24.43
N ALA A 803 -34.10 5.00 -24.96
CA ALA A 803 -35.50 4.93 -25.36
C ALA A 803 -35.57 4.88 -26.90
N ILE A 804 -35.26 3.68 -27.42
CA ILE A 804 -35.08 3.37 -28.85
C ILE A 804 -36.26 3.83 -29.70
N ASP A 805 -37.48 3.51 -29.25
CA ASP A 805 -38.72 3.83 -29.96
C ASP A 805 -38.99 5.35 -30.03
N ASP A 806 -38.41 6.11 -29.11
CA ASP A 806 -38.49 7.57 -29.02
C ASP A 806 -37.27 8.26 -29.66
N GLY A 807 -36.34 7.51 -30.25
CA GLY A 807 -35.14 8.03 -30.90
C GLY A 807 -34.07 8.54 -29.94
N ILE A 808 -34.12 8.14 -28.67
CA ILE A 808 -33.16 8.54 -27.63
C ILE A 808 -32.17 7.39 -27.38
N TRP A 809 -30.89 7.70 -27.49
CA TRP A 809 -29.80 6.73 -27.38
C TRP A 809 -28.66 7.30 -26.55
N GLY A 810 -28.27 6.58 -25.49
CA GLY A 810 -27.21 6.98 -24.57
C GLY A 810 -27.47 8.32 -23.87
N ALA A 811 -28.71 8.74 -23.69
CA ALA A 811 -28.99 10.04 -23.06
C ALA A 811 -28.60 10.06 -21.58
N THR A 812 -28.28 11.25 -21.08
CA THR A 812 -28.05 11.49 -19.65
C THR A 812 -29.19 12.31 -19.09
N VAL A 813 -29.82 11.78 -18.04
CA VAL A 813 -30.87 12.46 -17.26
C VAL A 813 -30.23 13.00 -15.98
N VAL A 814 -30.63 14.19 -15.53
CA VAL A 814 -30.27 14.74 -14.23
C VAL A 814 -31.50 14.80 -13.36
N HIS A 815 -31.48 14.07 -12.26
CA HIS A 815 -32.51 14.09 -11.23
C HIS A 815 -32.19 15.17 -10.20
N VAL A 816 -33.22 15.89 -9.75
CA VAL A 816 -33.07 17.06 -8.86
C VAL A 816 -33.88 16.88 -7.59
N TRP A 817 -33.24 17.08 -6.44
CA TRP A 817 -33.89 17.15 -5.13
C TRP A 817 -33.64 18.50 -4.47
N LYS A 818 -34.62 18.95 -3.70
CA LYS A 818 -34.47 20.03 -2.72
C LYS A 818 -34.28 19.41 -1.33
N ILE A 819 -33.27 19.86 -0.60
CA ILE A 819 -33.07 19.48 0.80
C ILE A 819 -33.87 20.45 1.67
N LEU A 820 -34.68 19.91 2.58
CA LEU A 820 -35.68 20.64 3.37
C LEU A 820 -35.09 21.47 4.52
#